data_AF-A0AA36BHF7-F1
#
_entry.id   AF-A0AA36BHF7-F1
#
_cell.length_a   1.000
_cell.length_b   1.000
_cell.length_c   1.000
_cell.angle_alpha   90.00
_cell.angle_beta   90.00
_cell.angle_gamma   90.00
#
_symmetry.space_group_name_H-M   'P 1'
#
loop_
_entity.id
_entity.type
_entity.pdbx_description
1 polymer ?
#
loop_
_entity_poly.entity_id
_entity_poly.type
_entity_poly.pdbx_seq_one_letter_code
_entity_poly.pdbx_strand_id
1 'polypeptide(L)'
;MDCLMVFGIICENKTKVSLLYATHTISINGFTSHVNIEAEYINESQHKTEAKFVFPVEEDSAVYKFEAKIGDVHLVAKSKDKDVAKKEYKQAVDKGQSAILLRETSTSGDIFEYSLGNIPANEKIHLQICLVSELSCEVDGAVKFHMPFVLNPRYGLKPADENYQNAPKPKEFSFNASVNWNSQIKDIKSEHPVKVEYQDNKCHATVRMAKEFNFEKDLLLQVYYEDVEKPQVILEKGDENSKGMFSKDIMMINVFPELPQVKQSAANDYIFVIDRSGSMTGEKIEAAKDTLLLFLKSLPLGCSFNAISFNNDFEFLFKEGSREYSEDSLNEALKFQKNLYASGGTEILSALKSLSVKKPFQNFHRQVFLITDGEVYNTNDVIQLVKSQVKNTRYFTIGIGSGASTELVKGIARAGKGQAEFVMTNDNLKAKVMRLLKLSMQPFVSSVCLSAKHGENNKELSFISVPERLPCIFSEEKLILYLVLHEAETSCKNVKLNLCGKIGESDFSLDFEASLLGQNNKEMTIHRLCVKRKIQELELNEDLGKGDEIKSEIIDLGTVANLVSKYTSFVGLDEHVPEFMPMSCMPMMCLASPQAYNQNSVVDEMEDDYDDDDVAFCRVSVGADSVDSSCIPPPFTVRRVTDEESFMSSGSTNKDILTCLVGLQAFSGFWNLDDQLAQALNISLKDLNKENPSISDKVWATALAVAVLREKLASQHCEWELMEKKAIEWLESQNIQPMNSEKLLEKATNFIKNKMVA
;
A
#
# COMPACT_ATOMS: atom_id res chain seq x y z
N MET A 1 -22.83 -1.65 3.09
CA MET A 1 -22.46 -0.71 2.02
C MET A 1 -21.81 -1.55 0.95
N ASP A 2 -22.36 -1.57 -0.25
CA ASP A 2 -21.84 -2.40 -1.34
C ASP A 2 -20.46 -1.87 -1.75
N CYS A 3 -19.48 -2.77 -1.88
CA CYS A 3 -18.14 -2.40 -2.36
C CYS A 3 -18.25 -1.83 -3.79
N LEU A 4 -17.66 -0.67 -3.99
CA LEU A 4 -17.55 0.02 -5.28
C LEU A 4 -16.65 -0.85 -6.19
N MET A 5 -17.24 -1.42 -7.25
CA MET A 5 -16.55 -2.25 -8.25
C MET A 5 -16.05 -1.40 -9.44
N VAL A 6 -14.87 -1.73 -9.99
CA VAL A 6 -14.10 -0.91 -10.97
C VAL A 6 -14.87 -0.48 -12.21
N PHE A 7 -14.51 0.74 -12.66
CA PHE A 7 -14.98 1.56 -13.79
C PHE A 7 -16.10 2.54 -13.43
N GLY A 8 -16.02 3.19 -12.27
CA GLY A 8 -17.09 4.08 -11.83
C GLY A 8 -17.36 5.17 -12.86
N ILE A 9 -18.56 5.17 -13.46
CA ILE A 9 -18.93 6.12 -14.52
C ILE A 9 -19.57 7.33 -13.87
N ILE A 10 -19.06 8.52 -14.18
CA ILE A 10 -19.79 9.77 -13.97
C ILE A 10 -20.19 10.29 -15.34
N CYS A 11 -21.49 10.18 -15.63
CA CYS A 11 -22.11 10.85 -16.76
C CYS A 11 -23.02 11.94 -16.21
N GLU A 12 -22.84 13.18 -16.66
CA GLU A 12 -23.63 14.33 -16.18
C GLU A 12 -25.15 14.10 -16.31
N ASN A 13 -25.60 13.24 -17.25
CA ASN A 13 -27.00 13.06 -17.61
C ASN A 13 -27.54 11.61 -17.48
N LYS A 14 -26.94 10.73 -16.65
CA LYS A 14 -27.27 9.28 -16.63
C LYS A 14 -27.19 8.61 -18.03
N THR A 15 -26.37 9.18 -18.92
CA THR A 15 -26.15 8.66 -20.27
C THR A 15 -25.46 7.30 -20.20
N LYS A 16 -25.86 6.41 -21.11
CA LYS A 16 -25.47 4.99 -21.09
C LYS A 16 -24.24 4.77 -21.97
N VAL A 17 -23.06 5.03 -21.41
CA VAL A 17 -21.79 4.57 -21.99
C VAL A 17 -21.47 3.20 -21.40
N SER A 18 -21.67 2.14 -22.19
CA SER A 18 -21.53 0.75 -21.72
C SER A 18 -20.12 0.24 -21.97
N LEU A 19 -19.51 -0.42 -20.99
CA LEU A 19 -18.29 -1.21 -21.15
C LEU A 19 -18.64 -2.57 -21.78
N LEU A 20 -18.14 -2.83 -22.99
CA LEU A 20 -18.39 -4.06 -23.74
C LEU A 20 -17.37 -5.14 -23.36
N TYR A 21 -16.08 -4.87 -23.59
CA TYR A 21 -15.01 -5.81 -23.26
C TYR A 21 -13.85 -5.13 -22.57
N ALA A 22 -13.12 -5.90 -21.76
CA ALA A 22 -11.84 -5.50 -21.19
C ALA A 22 -10.83 -6.66 -21.28
N THR A 23 -9.67 -6.39 -21.86
CA THR A 23 -8.57 -7.34 -22.02
C THR A 23 -7.34 -6.81 -21.31
N HIS A 24 -6.83 -7.58 -20.35
CA HIS A 24 -5.59 -7.28 -19.66
C HIS A 24 -4.50 -8.24 -20.15
N THR A 25 -3.43 -7.70 -20.71
CA THR A 25 -2.23 -8.44 -21.12
C THR A 25 -1.06 -8.04 -20.24
N ILE A 26 -0.47 -9.00 -19.54
CA ILE A 26 0.55 -8.78 -18.51
C ILE A 26 1.84 -9.50 -18.89
N SER A 27 2.99 -8.86 -18.67
CA SER A 27 4.31 -9.47 -18.72
C SER A 27 5.00 -9.29 -17.37
N ILE A 28 5.24 -10.39 -16.65
CA ILE A 28 5.95 -10.44 -15.38
C ILE A 28 7.37 -10.91 -15.66
N ASN A 29 8.37 -10.07 -15.39
CA ASN A 29 9.78 -10.36 -15.61
C ASN A 29 10.53 -10.16 -14.30
N GLY A 30 10.70 -11.25 -13.54
CA GLY A 30 11.28 -11.20 -12.20
C GLY A 30 10.48 -10.29 -11.27
N PHE A 31 11.11 -9.21 -10.83
CA PHE A 31 10.55 -8.23 -9.88
C PHE A 31 9.86 -7.02 -10.55
N THR A 32 9.58 -7.12 -11.85
CA THR A 32 8.88 -6.06 -12.59
C THR A 32 7.67 -6.63 -13.33
N SER A 33 6.65 -5.81 -13.51
CA SER A 33 5.55 -6.11 -14.41
C SER A 33 5.30 -5.00 -15.40
N HIS A 34 4.78 -5.38 -16.57
CA HIS A 34 4.21 -4.51 -17.58
C HIS A 34 2.78 -4.96 -17.85
N VAL A 35 1.84 -4.02 -17.88
CA VAL A 35 0.42 -4.29 -18.05
C VAL A 35 -0.11 -3.41 -19.19
N ASN A 36 -0.78 -4.03 -20.15
CA ASN A 36 -1.56 -3.40 -21.20
C ASN A 36 -3.05 -3.69 -20.96
N ILE A 37 -3.84 -2.64 -20.73
CA ILE A 37 -5.28 -2.69 -20.54
C ILE A 37 -5.93 -2.16 -21.81
N GLU A 38 -6.74 -2.99 -22.45
CA GLU A 38 -7.55 -2.62 -23.61
C GLU A 38 -9.02 -2.74 -23.26
N ALA A 39 -9.79 -1.67 -23.47
CA ALA A 39 -11.22 -1.65 -23.18
C ALA A 39 -12.01 -1.11 -24.37
N GLU A 40 -13.21 -1.65 -24.62
CA GLU A 40 -14.15 -1.07 -25.58
C GLU A 40 -15.41 -0.59 -24.89
N TYR A 41 -15.75 0.66 -25.17
CA TYR A 41 -17.00 1.28 -24.74
C TYR A 41 -17.88 1.59 -25.95
N ILE A 42 -19.17 1.75 -25.70
CA ILE A 42 -20.12 2.27 -26.68
C ILE A 42 -20.99 3.35 -26.05
N ASN A 43 -21.12 4.49 -26.73
CA ASN A 43 -22.11 5.50 -26.36
C ASN A 43 -23.48 5.11 -26.90
N GLU A 44 -24.33 4.48 -26.08
CA GLU A 44 -25.68 4.05 -26.50
C GLU A 44 -26.71 5.20 -26.54
N SER A 45 -26.29 6.43 -26.24
CA SER A 45 -27.18 7.58 -26.30
C SER A 45 -27.36 8.10 -27.73
N GLN A 46 -28.41 8.89 -27.94
CA GLN A 46 -28.70 9.56 -29.22
C GLN A 46 -27.95 10.89 -29.38
N HIS A 47 -27.07 11.24 -28.43
CA HIS A 47 -26.40 12.53 -28.38
C HIS A 47 -24.90 12.37 -28.14
N LYS A 48 -24.14 13.42 -28.45
CA LYS A 48 -22.76 13.52 -28.00
C LYS A 48 -22.73 13.49 -26.46
N THR A 49 -21.83 12.70 -25.90
CA THR A 49 -21.75 12.49 -24.45
C THR A 49 -20.31 12.68 -23.98
N GLU A 50 -20.14 13.27 -22.80
CA GLU A 50 -18.91 13.19 -22.02
C GLU A 50 -19.04 12.10 -20.97
N ALA A 51 -17.98 11.32 -20.78
CA ALA A 51 -17.93 10.25 -19.80
C ALA A 51 -16.63 10.30 -19.01
N LYS A 52 -16.72 10.03 -17.71
CA LYS A 52 -15.60 10.00 -16.78
C LYS A 52 -15.57 8.66 -16.08
N PHE A 53 -14.38 8.09 -15.92
CA PHE A 53 -14.15 6.75 -15.38
C PHE A 53 -13.05 6.79 -14.34
N VAL A 54 -13.20 6.01 -13.28
CA VAL A 54 -12.23 5.92 -12.19
C VAL A 54 -11.81 4.48 -11.97
N PHE A 55 -10.51 4.28 -11.71
CA PHE A 55 -9.90 2.98 -11.49
C PHE A 55 -8.73 3.08 -10.49
N PRO A 56 -8.52 2.05 -9.65
CA PRO A 56 -7.39 1.99 -8.74
C PRO A 56 -6.11 1.57 -9.47
N VAL A 57 -4.96 2.01 -8.96
CA VAL A 57 -3.62 1.66 -9.44
C VAL A 57 -2.70 1.50 -8.23
N GLU A 58 -1.86 0.47 -8.21
CA GLU A 58 -0.85 0.31 -7.16
C GLU A 58 0.11 1.51 -7.13
N GLU A 59 0.40 2.04 -5.94
CA GLU A 59 1.27 3.20 -5.76
C GLU A 59 2.68 3.05 -6.36
N ASP A 60 3.21 1.82 -6.39
CA ASP A 60 4.51 1.50 -7.01
C ASP A 60 4.43 1.35 -8.56
N SER A 61 3.29 1.71 -9.16
CA SER A 61 3.08 1.65 -10.62
C SER A 61 3.24 3.01 -11.28
N ALA A 62 3.76 2.98 -12.50
CA ALA A 62 3.88 4.14 -13.38
C ALA A 62 2.94 3.97 -14.58
N VAL A 63 1.85 4.75 -14.63
CA VAL A 63 0.95 4.83 -15.79
C VAL A 63 1.60 5.69 -16.85
N TYR A 64 1.94 5.10 -17.99
CA TYR A 64 2.84 5.74 -18.97
C TYR A 64 2.28 5.87 -20.39
N LYS A 65 1.12 5.26 -20.66
CA LYS A 65 0.46 5.34 -21.96
C LYS A 65 -1.04 5.45 -21.77
N PHE A 66 -1.66 6.36 -22.52
CA PHE A 66 -3.10 6.48 -22.64
C PHE A 66 -3.50 6.89 -24.05
N GLU A 67 -4.28 6.06 -24.72
CA GLU A 67 -4.76 6.32 -26.07
C GLU A 67 -6.22 5.90 -26.20
N ALA A 68 -6.96 6.57 -27.09
CA ALA A 68 -8.32 6.19 -27.43
C ALA A 68 -8.56 6.35 -28.91
N LYS A 69 -9.27 5.39 -29.51
CA LYS A 69 -9.86 5.51 -30.85
C LYS A 69 -11.36 5.70 -30.70
N ILE A 70 -11.87 6.86 -31.11
CA ILE A 70 -13.30 7.22 -31.07
C ILE A 70 -13.78 7.35 -32.51
N GLY A 71 -14.56 6.39 -32.99
CA GLY A 71 -14.86 6.26 -34.41
C GLY A 71 -13.57 6.15 -35.23
N ASP A 72 -13.34 7.10 -36.14
CA ASP A 72 -12.12 7.16 -36.98
C ASP A 72 -10.98 7.97 -36.36
N VAL A 73 -11.22 8.71 -35.27
CA VAL A 73 -10.22 9.58 -34.65
C VAL A 73 -9.38 8.78 -33.66
N HIS A 74 -8.06 8.77 -33.85
CA HIS A 74 -7.10 8.19 -32.90
C HIS A 74 -6.42 9.30 -32.10
N LEU A 75 -6.69 9.30 -30.80
CA LEU A 75 -6.19 10.26 -29.82
C LEU A 75 -5.04 9.62 -29.04
N VAL A 76 -3.84 10.19 -29.17
CA VAL A 76 -2.65 9.76 -28.42
C VAL A 76 -2.36 10.81 -27.35
N ALA A 77 -2.51 10.44 -26.08
CA ALA A 77 -2.31 11.39 -25.00
C ALA A 77 -0.83 11.56 -24.66
N LYS A 78 -0.43 12.80 -24.34
CA LYS A 78 0.92 13.15 -23.87
C LYS A 78 0.87 13.74 -22.48
N SER A 79 1.87 13.41 -21.66
CA SER A 79 1.99 13.97 -20.32
C SER A 79 2.37 15.43 -20.43
N LYS A 80 1.66 16.28 -19.71
CA LYS A 80 1.87 17.72 -19.58
C LYS A 80 1.67 18.15 -18.13
N ASP A 81 2.05 19.38 -17.81
CA ASP A 81 1.58 20.05 -16.59
C ASP A 81 0.06 19.86 -16.43
N LYS A 82 -0.37 19.48 -15.23
CA LYS A 82 -1.75 19.10 -14.92
C LYS A 82 -2.77 20.21 -15.21
N ASP A 83 -2.43 21.46 -14.93
CA ASP A 83 -3.32 22.60 -15.16
C ASP A 83 -3.42 22.91 -16.66
N VAL A 84 -2.30 22.79 -17.38
CA VAL A 84 -2.25 22.93 -18.84
C VAL A 84 -3.09 21.85 -19.51
N ALA A 85 -2.90 20.58 -19.15
CA ALA A 85 -3.64 19.44 -19.69
C ALA A 85 -5.16 19.60 -19.47
N LYS A 86 -5.57 19.99 -18.26
CA LYS A 86 -6.97 20.24 -17.93
C LYS A 86 -7.57 21.38 -18.75
N LYS A 87 -6.83 22.47 -18.94
CA LYS A 87 -7.27 23.61 -19.75
C LYS A 87 -7.41 23.24 -21.22
N GLU A 88 -6.44 22.54 -21.79
CA GLU A 88 -6.48 22.07 -23.18
C GLU A 88 -7.65 21.12 -23.44
N TYR A 89 -7.87 20.14 -22.56
CA TYR A 89 -9.01 19.24 -22.63
C TYR A 89 -10.33 20.02 -22.66
N LYS A 90 -10.53 20.92 -21.68
CA LYS A 90 -11.77 21.72 -21.60
C LYS A 90 -11.99 22.55 -22.87
N GLN A 91 -10.95 23.20 -23.38
CA GLN A 91 -11.05 23.99 -24.61
C GLN A 91 -11.43 23.16 -25.83
N ALA A 92 -10.92 21.95 -25.96
CA ALA A 92 -11.28 21.04 -27.04
C ALA A 92 -12.74 20.56 -26.90
N VAL A 93 -13.16 20.22 -25.68
CA VAL A 93 -14.54 19.82 -25.39
C VAL A 93 -15.52 20.95 -25.70
N ASP A 94 -15.23 22.18 -25.26
CA ASP A 94 -16.05 23.37 -25.52
C ASP A 94 -16.16 23.68 -27.03
N LYS A 95 -15.14 23.32 -27.83
CA LYS A 95 -15.15 23.44 -29.30
C LYS A 95 -15.86 22.29 -30.02
N GLY A 96 -16.41 21.32 -29.29
CA GLY A 96 -17.09 20.15 -29.87
C GLY A 96 -16.16 19.06 -30.41
N GLN A 97 -14.85 19.17 -30.14
CA GLN A 97 -13.80 18.22 -30.54
C GLN A 97 -13.74 17.05 -29.54
N SER A 98 -13.45 15.85 -30.04
CA SER A 98 -13.17 14.70 -29.18
C SER A 98 -11.82 14.89 -28.50
N ALA A 99 -11.78 14.61 -27.19
CA ALA A 99 -10.58 14.77 -26.38
C ALA A 99 -10.55 13.72 -25.28
N ILE A 100 -9.35 13.38 -24.82
CA ILE A 100 -9.12 12.48 -23.69
C ILE A 100 -8.21 13.14 -22.66
N LEU A 101 -8.51 12.90 -21.39
CA LEU A 101 -7.72 13.36 -20.24
C LEU A 101 -7.54 12.20 -19.27
N LEU A 102 -6.35 11.97 -18.74
CA LEU A 102 -6.12 11.00 -17.65
C LEU A 102 -5.21 11.62 -16.58
N ARG A 103 -5.61 11.49 -15.32
CA ARG A 103 -4.94 12.09 -14.16
C ARG A 103 -5.08 11.24 -12.90
N GLU A 104 -4.18 11.42 -11.95
CA GLU A 104 -4.42 11.05 -10.55
C GLU A 104 -5.52 11.95 -9.95
N THR A 105 -6.30 11.39 -9.03
CA THR A 105 -7.26 12.17 -8.24
C THR A 105 -6.55 13.23 -7.39
N SER A 106 -7.27 14.27 -6.95
CA SER A 106 -6.68 15.34 -6.13
C SER A 106 -6.32 14.88 -4.72
N THR A 107 -6.87 13.74 -4.28
CA THR A 107 -6.77 13.25 -2.91
C THR A 107 -5.92 11.99 -2.76
N SER A 108 -5.58 11.31 -3.87
CA SER A 108 -4.75 10.11 -3.82
C SER A 108 -3.99 9.80 -5.11
N GLY A 109 -2.76 9.31 -4.94
CA GLY A 109 -1.87 8.85 -6.02
C GLY A 109 -2.13 7.41 -6.50
N ASP A 110 -2.99 6.66 -5.81
CA ASP A 110 -3.40 5.28 -6.16
C ASP A 110 -4.82 5.20 -6.75
N ILE A 111 -5.46 6.34 -7.03
CA ILE A 111 -6.73 6.42 -7.75
C ILE A 111 -6.54 7.31 -8.96
N PHE A 112 -6.89 6.74 -10.12
CA PHE A 112 -6.79 7.40 -11.40
C PHE A 112 -8.17 7.62 -12.00
N GLU A 113 -8.25 8.70 -12.76
CA GLU A 113 -9.44 9.13 -13.45
C GLU A 113 -9.10 9.42 -14.90
N TYR A 114 -9.95 8.99 -15.82
CA TYR A 114 -9.91 9.48 -17.18
C TYR A 114 -11.28 10.00 -17.64
N SER A 115 -11.23 11.05 -18.48
CA SER A 115 -12.38 11.68 -19.10
C SER A 115 -12.30 11.55 -20.62
N LEU A 116 -13.44 11.26 -21.23
CA LEU A 116 -13.65 11.12 -22.66
C LEU A 116 -14.68 12.17 -23.09
N GLY A 117 -14.22 13.21 -23.77
CA GLY A 117 -15.02 14.35 -24.20
C GLY A 117 -15.61 14.17 -25.59
N ASN A 118 -16.83 14.66 -25.80
CA ASN A 118 -17.53 14.67 -27.09
C ASN A 118 -17.56 13.32 -27.83
N ILE A 119 -17.90 12.24 -27.11
CA ILE A 119 -18.09 10.91 -27.71
C ILE A 119 -19.33 10.97 -28.62
N PRO A 120 -19.24 10.68 -29.93
CA PRO A 120 -20.42 10.71 -30.81
C PRO A 120 -21.46 9.66 -30.43
N ALA A 121 -22.72 9.90 -30.84
CA ALA A 121 -23.83 8.99 -30.58
C ALA A 121 -23.64 7.66 -31.31
N ASN A 122 -23.91 6.55 -30.62
CA ASN A 122 -23.76 5.17 -31.13
C ASN A 122 -22.35 4.78 -31.58
N GLU A 123 -21.33 5.57 -31.21
CA GLU A 123 -19.94 5.27 -31.56
C GLU A 123 -19.25 4.39 -30.52
N LYS A 124 -18.30 3.61 -31.03
CA LYS A 124 -17.40 2.79 -30.22
C LYS A 124 -16.15 3.55 -29.86
N ILE A 125 -15.61 3.22 -28.69
CA ILE A 125 -14.37 3.76 -28.16
C ILE A 125 -13.46 2.57 -27.87
N HIS A 126 -12.31 2.50 -28.51
CA HIS A 126 -11.26 1.55 -28.13
C HIS A 126 -10.18 2.28 -27.34
N LEU A 127 -10.00 1.89 -26.09
CA LEU A 127 -9.12 2.55 -25.14
C LEU A 127 -7.94 1.65 -24.80
N GLN A 128 -6.74 2.24 -24.68
CA GLN A 128 -5.53 1.56 -24.26
C GLN A 128 -4.86 2.31 -23.11
N ILE A 129 -4.57 1.61 -22.01
CA ILE A 129 -3.76 2.11 -20.89
C ILE A 129 -2.59 1.15 -20.68
N CYS A 130 -1.36 1.68 -20.60
CA CYS A 130 -0.20 0.88 -20.19
C CYS A 130 0.40 1.40 -18.89
N LEU A 131 0.79 0.46 -18.02
CA LEU A 131 1.47 0.73 -16.77
C LEU A 131 2.58 -0.29 -16.51
N VAL A 132 3.55 0.11 -15.70
CA VAL A 132 4.67 -0.73 -15.25
C VAL A 132 4.78 -0.66 -13.73
N SER A 133 5.16 -1.75 -13.07
CA SER A 133 5.20 -1.79 -11.59
C SER A 133 6.40 -2.56 -11.06
N GLU A 134 6.94 -2.13 -9.93
CA GLU A 134 7.81 -2.95 -9.08
C GLU A 134 6.96 -3.99 -8.32
N LEU A 135 7.47 -5.22 -8.17
CA LEU A 135 6.76 -6.31 -7.51
C LEU A 135 7.43 -6.67 -6.18
N SER A 136 6.69 -6.71 -5.08
CA SER A 136 7.21 -7.11 -3.76
C SER A 136 7.49 -8.61 -3.67
N CYS A 137 8.26 -9.01 -2.65
CA CYS A 137 8.55 -10.40 -2.33
C CYS A 137 8.03 -10.70 -0.92
N GLU A 138 7.27 -11.78 -0.78
CA GLU A 138 6.71 -12.26 0.49
C GLU A 138 7.77 -13.04 1.30
N VAL A 139 7.48 -13.33 2.58
CA VAL A 139 8.39 -14.05 3.50
C VAL A 139 8.77 -15.44 2.99
N ASP A 140 7.87 -16.09 2.27
CA ASP A 140 8.06 -17.42 1.71
C ASP A 140 8.76 -17.42 0.33
N GLY A 141 9.26 -16.25 -0.10
CA GLY A 141 9.96 -16.06 -1.37
C GLY A 141 9.05 -15.88 -2.58
N ALA A 142 7.73 -15.74 -2.39
CA ALA A 142 6.81 -15.48 -3.49
C ALA A 142 6.93 -14.03 -3.99
N VAL A 143 7.17 -13.85 -5.29
CA VAL A 143 7.05 -12.54 -5.94
C VAL A 143 5.57 -12.27 -6.24
N LYS A 144 5.07 -11.15 -5.72
CA LYS A 144 3.64 -10.80 -5.74
C LYS A 144 3.32 -9.84 -6.87
N PHE A 145 2.50 -10.29 -7.82
CA PHE A 145 1.79 -9.41 -8.75
C PHE A 145 0.37 -9.19 -8.23
N HIS A 146 0.03 -7.94 -7.99
CA HIS A 146 -1.30 -7.54 -7.54
C HIS A 146 -1.85 -6.50 -8.50
N MET A 147 -3.08 -6.73 -8.95
CA MET A 147 -3.81 -5.81 -9.81
C MET A 147 -5.13 -5.46 -9.12
N PRO A 148 -5.32 -4.20 -8.70
CA PRO A 148 -6.50 -3.82 -7.95
C PRO A 148 -7.73 -3.77 -8.85
N PHE A 149 -8.83 -4.34 -8.36
CA PHE A 149 -10.16 -4.31 -8.96
C PHE A 149 -11.26 -3.86 -7.97
N VAL A 150 -10.89 -3.51 -6.75
CA VAL A 150 -11.82 -3.00 -5.75
C VAL A 150 -11.40 -1.59 -5.37
N LEU A 151 -12.34 -0.65 -5.39
CA LEU A 151 -12.10 0.73 -4.97
C LEU A 151 -13.05 1.06 -3.84
N ASN A 152 -12.60 1.15 -2.59
CA ASN A 152 -13.52 1.48 -1.50
C ASN A 152 -13.84 2.99 -1.43
N PRO A 153 -15.03 3.39 -0.94
CA PRO A 153 -15.31 4.80 -0.65
C PRO A 153 -14.27 5.38 0.33
N ARG A 154 -13.91 6.66 0.21
CA ARG A 154 -13.00 7.31 1.17
C ARG A 154 -13.74 8.23 2.15
N TYR A 155 -13.25 8.28 3.39
CA TYR A 155 -13.73 9.12 4.49
C TYR A 155 -13.08 10.50 4.48
N GLY A 156 -13.86 11.52 4.84
CA GLY A 156 -13.44 12.93 4.97
C GLY A 156 -14.18 13.89 4.04
N LEU A 157 -13.63 15.09 3.85
CA LEU A 157 -14.15 16.08 2.91
C LEU A 157 -13.94 15.59 1.47
N LYS A 158 -14.99 15.03 0.89
CA LYS A 158 -15.02 14.60 -0.51
C LYS A 158 -14.81 15.82 -1.42
N PRO A 159 -13.84 15.79 -2.35
CA PRO A 159 -13.72 16.83 -3.35
C PRO A 159 -14.98 16.97 -4.19
N ALA A 160 -15.33 18.21 -4.55
CA ALA A 160 -16.55 18.48 -5.32
C ALA A 160 -16.56 17.80 -6.70
N ASP A 161 -15.39 17.45 -7.25
CA ASP A 161 -15.21 16.77 -8.53
C ASP A 161 -15.24 15.24 -8.45
N GLU A 162 -15.32 14.66 -7.24
CA GLU A 162 -15.37 13.22 -7.02
C GLU A 162 -16.80 12.78 -6.72
N ASN A 163 -17.51 12.22 -7.72
CA ASN A 163 -18.89 11.71 -7.57
C ASN A 163 -19.05 10.30 -8.13
N TYR A 164 -18.32 9.34 -7.56
CA TYR A 164 -18.29 7.97 -8.03
C TYR A 164 -19.66 7.27 -7.94
N GLN A 165 -20.04 6.58 -9.01
CA GLN A 165 -21.14 5.61 -9.05
C GLN A 165 -20.59 4.23 -9.39
N ASN A 166 -21.34 3.17 -9.08
CA ASN A 166 -20.97 1.82 -9.49
C ASN A 166 -20.88 1.73 -11.02
N ALA A 167 -19.79 1.15 -11.48
CA ALA A 167 -19.58 0.80 -12.86
C ALA A 167 -20.46 -0.36 -13.32
N PRO A 168 -20.88 -0.40 -14.59
CA PRO A 168 -21.25 -1.67 -15.22
C PRO A 168 -20.01 -2.55 -15.35
N LYS A 169 -20.10 -3.82 -14.91
CA LYS A 169 -19.09 -4.86 -15.21
C LYS A 169 -18.97 -5.02 -16.74
N PRO A 170 -17.76 -5.33 -17.26
CA PRO A 170 -17.62 -5.65 -18.68
C PRO A 170 -18.49 -6.87 -19.04
N LYS A 171 -19.03 -6.91 -20.25
CA LYS A 171 -19.75 -8.10 -20.74
C LYS A 171 -18.80 -9.28 -20.92
N GLU A 172 -17.58 -9.00 -21.37
CA GLU A 172 -16.52 -9.99 -21.52
C GLU A 172 -15.21 -9.48 -20.91
N PHE A 173 -14.52 -10.34 -20.16
CA PHE A 173 -13.23 -10.03 -19.56
C PHE A 173 -12.22 -11.11 -19.89
N SER A 174 -11.04 -10.69 -20.35
CA SER A 174 -9.92 -11.57 -20.64
C SER A 174 -8.68 -11.13 -19.87
N PHE A 175 -8.05 -12.07 -19.15
CA PHE A 175 -6.76 -11.87 -18.51
C PHE A 175 -5.74 -12.87 -19.06
N ASN A 176 -4.63 -12.34 -19.55
CA ASN A 176 -3.51 -13.12 -20.08
C ASN A 176 -2.21 -12.61 -19.49
N ALA A 177 -1.50 -13.43 -18.72
CA ALA A 177 -0.16 -13.10 -18.24
C ALA A 177 0.90 -14.02 -18.83
N SER A 178 2.05 -13.44 -19.16
CA SER A 178 3.30 -14.13 -19.46
C SER A 178 4.25 -13.91 -18.28
N VAL A 179 4.82 -14.99 -17.75
CA VAL A 179 5.78 -14.95 -16.64
C VAL A 179 7.12 -15.45 -17.16
N ASN A 180 8.17 -14.66 -16.99
CA ASN A 180 9.53 -14.99 -17.42
C ASN A 180 10.52 -14.92 -16.26
N TRP A 181 11.43 -15.88 -16.22
CA TRP A 181 12.54 -15.93 -15.28
C TRP A 181 13.81 -16.44 -15.95
N ASN A 182 14.98 -16.07 -15.40
CA ASN A 182 16.28 -16.51 -15.93
C ASN A 182 16.64 -17.96 -15.53
N SER A 183 15.93 -18.51 -14.54
CA SER A 183 16.02 -19.90 -14.09
C SER A 183 14.62 -20.56 -14.17
N GLN A 184 14.33 -21.54 -13.32
CA GLN A 184 13.02 -22.19 -13.29
C GLN A 184 11.96 -21.39 -12.51
N ILE A 185 10.74 -21.35 -13.06
CA ILE A 185 9.53 -20.99 -12.34
C ILE A 185 9.06 -22.25 -11.61
N LYS A 186 9.12 -22.23 -10.28
CA LYS A 186 8.76 -23.38 -9.43
C LYS A 186 7.25 -23.58 -9.35
N ASP A 187 6.51 -22.49 -9.13
CA ASP A 187 5.06 -22.53 -8.96
C ASP A 187 4.42 -21.16 -9.24
N ILE A 188 3.14 -21.14 -9.60
CA ILE A 188 2.34 -19.92 -9.73
C ILE A 188 0.99 -20.18 -9.06
N LYS A 189 0.69 -19.43 -7.99
CA LYS A 189 -0.56 -19.51 -7.24
C LYS A 189 -1.41 -18.27 -7.45
N SER A 190 -2.72 -18.45 -7.35
CA SER A 190 -3.69 -17.35 -7.37
C SER A 190 -4.90 -17.73 -6.52
N GLU A 191 -5.51 -16.74 -5.88
CA GLU A 191 -6.84 -16.90 -5.27
C GLU A 191 -7.92 -17.09 -6.32
N HIS A 192 -7.76 -16.47 -7.49
CA HIS A 192 -8.66 -16.67 -8.61
C HIS A 192 -8.32 -17.99 -9.31
N PRO A 193 -9.32 -18.76 -9.77
CA PRO A 193 -9.06 -19.96 -10.55
C PRO A 193 -8.35 -19.62 -11.86
N VAL A 194 -7.08 -20.03 -11.99
CA VAL A 194 -6.26 -19.81 -13.19
C VAL A 194 -5.77 -21.14 -13.78
N LYS A 195 -5.53 -21.14 -15.09
CA LYS A 195 -4.83 -22.18 -15.82
C LYS A 195 -3.41 -21.70 -16.11
N VAL A 196 -2.43 -22.50 -15.71
CA VAL A 196 -1.00 -22.20 -15.90
C VAL A 196 -0.41 -23.20 -16.89
N GLU A 197 0.27 -22.72 -17.92
CA GLU A 197 0.94 -23.53 -18.95
C GLU A 197 2.43 -23.15 -18.98
N TYR A 198 3.29 -24.09 -18.58
CA TYR A 198 4.75 -23.92 -18.59
C TYR A 198 5.34 -24.35 -19.94
N GLN A 199 6.38 -23.65 -20.39
CA GLN A 199 7.24 -24.14 -21.47
C GLN A 199 8.19 -25.26 -20.97
N ASP A 200 8.81 -25.99 -21.90
CA ASP A 200 9.60 -27.20 -21.61
C ASP A 200 10.69 -27.00 -20.53
N ASN A 201 11.38 -25.86 -20.55
CA ASN A 201 12.43 -25.52 -19.59
C ASN A 201 11.92 -24.82 -18.31
N LYS A 202 10.61 -24.57 -18.20
CA LYS A 202 9.93 -23.84 -17.13
C LYS A 202 10.49 -22.45 -16.83
N CYS A 203 11.25 -21.83 -17.72
CA CYS A 203 11.69 -20.43 -17.56
C CYS A 203 10.62 -19.43 -18.01
N HIS A 204 9.58 -19.94 -18.67
CA HIS A 204 8.43 -19.19 -19.14
C HIS A 204 7.13 -19.93 -18.81
N ALA A 205 6.12 -19.18 -18.39
CA ALA A 205 4.76 -19.70 -18.20
C ALA A 205 3.72 -18.70 -18.72
N THR A 206 2.60 -19.21 -19.20
CA THR A 206 1.41 -18.40 -19.50
C THR A 206 0.31 -18.70 -18.50
N VAL A 207 -0.40 -17.66 -18.07
CA VAL A 207 -1.49 -17.73 -17.09
C VAL A 207 -2.74 -17.13 -17.70
N ARG A 208 -3.84 -17.87 -17.63
CA ARG A 208 -5.17 -17.41 -18.08
C ARG A 208 -6.23 -17.74 -17.05
N MET A 209 -7.35 -17.04 -17.07
CA MET A 209 -8.48 -17.37 -16.21
C MET A 209 -9.05 -18.74 -16.56
N ALA A 210 -9.30 -19.57 -15.54
CA ALA A 210 -9.97 -20.86 -15.71
C ALA A 210 -11.49 -20.77 -15.55
N LYS A 211 -11.98 -19.69 -14.95
CA LYS A 211 -13.41 -19.38 -14.73
C LYS A 211 -13.66 -17.89 -14.94
N GLU A 212 -14.93 -17.50 -14.92
CA GLU A 212 -15.33 -16.09 -14.92
C GLU A 212 -14.68 -15.33 -13.75
N PHE A 213 -14.22 -14.11 -14.02
CA PHE A 213 -13.50 -13.29 -13.05
C PHE A 213 -14.46 -12.67 -12.03
N ASN A 214 -14.10 -12.74 -10.74
CA ASN A 214 -14.87 -12.09 -9.69
C ASN A 214 -14.36 -10.67 -9.43
N PHE A 215 -15.07 -9.67 -9.95
CA PHE A 215 -14.78 -8.24 -9.76
C PHE A 215 -14.98 -7.71 -8.34
N GLU A 216 -15.44 -8.52 -7.40
CA GLU A 216 -15.51 -8.15 -5.98
C GLU A 216 -14.19 -8.37 -5.23
N LYS A 217 -13.17 -8.90 -5.93
CA LYS A 217 -11.84 -9.14 -5.39
C LYS A 217 -10.78 -8.65 -6.36
N ASP A 218 -9.68 -8.18 -5.79
CA ASP A 218 -8.46 -7.89 -6.56
C ASP A 218 -7.89 -9.18 -7.17
N LEU A 219 -7.04 -9.04 -8.18
CA LEU A 219 -6.30 -10.16 -8.74
C LEU A 219 -4.91 -10.24 -8.10
N LEU A 220 -4.61 -11.39 -7.51
CA LEU A 220 -3.32 -11.70 -6.90
C LEU A 220 -2.68 -12.93 -7.55
N LEU A 221 -1.46 -12.78 -8.06
CA LEU A 221 -0.59 -13.89 -8.47
C LEU A 221 0.65 -13.93 -7.57
N GLN A 222 0.93 -15.10 -7.02
CA GLN A 222 2.15 -15.41 -6.27
C GLN A 222 3.03 -16.30 -7.12
N VAL A 223 4.19 -15.78 -7.53
CA VAL A 223 5.13 -16.49 -8.40
C VAL A 223 6.35 -16.91 -7.61
N TYR A 224 6.63 -18.21 -7.59
CA TYR A 224 7.79 -18.77 -6.91
C TYR A 224 8.88 -19.06 -7.92
N TYR A 225 10.02 -18.39 -7.77
CA TYR A 225 11.18 -18.58 -8.63
C TYR A 225 12.25 -19.44 -7.94
N GLU A 226 13.00 -20.18 -8.74
CA GLU A 226 14.29 -20.72 -8.28
C GLU A 226 15.32 -19.60 -8.18
N ASP A 227 16.13 -19.62 -7.12
CA ASP A 227 17.20 -18.64 -6.87
C ASP A 227 16.70 -17.17 -6.82
N VAL A 228 15.48 -16.92 -6.33
CA VAL A 228 14.89 -15.57 -6.24
C VAL A 228 15.75 -14.60 -5.43
N GLU A 229 16.47 -15.10 -4.42
CA GLU A 229 17.30 -14.29 -3.52
C GLU A 229 18.67 -13.93 -4.12
N LYS A 230 19.10 -14.57 -5.21
CA LYS A 230 20.39 -14.27 -5.84
C LYS A 230 20.38 -12.83 -6.36
N PRO A 231 21.44 -12.04 -6.11
CA PRO A 231 21.52 -10.68 -6.61
C PRO A 231 21.37 -10.61 -8.14
N GLN A 232 20.54 -9.67 -8.62
CA GLN A 232 20.34 -9.43 -10.04
C GLN A 232 20.60 -7.97 -10.39
N VAL A 233 21.29 -7.74 -11.50
CA VAL A 233 21.49 -6.40 -12.06
C VAL A 233 21.00 -6.41 -13.50
N ILE A 234 20.00 -5.58 -13.79
CA ILE A 234 19.41 -5.46 -15.13
C ILE A 234 19.81 -4.10 -15.71
N LEU A 235 20.42 -4.10 -16.90
CA LEU A 235 20.75 -2.89 -17.64
C LEU A 235 19.69 -2.64 -18.72
N GLU A 236 19.06 -1.47 -18.67
CA GLU A 236 18.27 -0.94 -19.78
C GLU A 236 19.01 0.23 -20.42
N LYS A 237 19.09 0.22 -21.74
CA LYS A 237 19.79 1.24 -22.52
C LYS A 237 18.96 2.52 -22.66
N GLY A 238 19.64 3.66 -22.53
CA GLY A 238 19.03 4.97 -22.76
C GLY A 238 18.62 5.17 -24.22
N ASP A 239 17.61 6.00 -24.45
CA ASP A 239 17.22 6.45 -25.79
C ASP A 239 18.06 7.68 -26.19
N GLU A 240 18.91 7.52 -27.20
CA GLU A 240 19.79 8.57 -27.72
C GLU A 240 19.03 9.80 -28.25
N ASN A 241 17.74 9.66 -28.60
CA ASN A 241 16.91 10.77 -29.06
C ASN A 241 16.16 11.49 -27.93
N SER A 242 16.20 10.91 -26.73
CA SER A 242 15.58 11.48 -25.53
C SER A 242 16.53 12.44 -24.81
N LYS A 243 16.07 13.05 -23.73
CA LYS A 243 16.87 13.96 -22.89
C LYS A 243 16.84 13.51 -21.42
N GLY A 244 17.72 14.09 -20.62
CA GLY A 244 17.73 13.91 -19.17
C GLY A 244 17.97 12.44 -18.79
N MET A 245 17.19 11.93 -17.86
CA MET A 245 17.36 10.57 -17.33
C MET A 245 17.06 9.48 -18.36
N PHE A 246 16.21 9.75 -19.35
CA PHE A 246 15.84 8.77 -20.39
C PHE A 246 16.92 8.54 -21.45
N SER A 247 17.87 9.47 -21.59
CA SER A 247 19.01 9.31 -22.49
C SER A 247 20.22 8.65 -21.81
N LYS A 248 20.08 8.23 -20.56
CA LYS A 248 21.15 7.60 -19.77
C LYS A 248 20.87 6.11 -19.64
N ASP A 249 21.92 5.30 -19.59
CA ASP A 249 21.77 3.90 -19.24
C ASP A 249 21.38 3.78 -17.76
N ILE A 250 20.46 2.87 -17.45
CA ILE A 250 19.98 2.64 -16.09
C ILE A 250 20.19 1.18 -15.70
N MET A 251 20.83 0.97 -14.55
CA MET A 251 20.92 -0.33 -13.90
C MET A 251 19.89 -0.45 -12.79
N MET A 252 19.04 -1.48 -12.83
CA MET A 252 18.17 -1.89 -11.73
C MET A 252 18.85 -3.01 -10.94
N ILE A 253 19.06 -2.79 -9.65
CA ILE A 253 19.67 -3.73 -8.72
C ILE A 253 18.58 -4.34 -7.85
N ASN A 254 18.50 -5.66 -7.81
CA ASN A 254 17.66 -6.42 -6.90
C ASN A 254 18.56 -7.28 -6.00
N VAL A 255 18.50 -7.08 -4.69
CA VAL A 255 19.32 -7.82 -3.72
C VAL A 255 18.54 -8.14 -2.45
N PHE A 256 18.86 -9.28 -1.83
CA PHE A 256 18.38 -9.69 -0.51
C PHE A 256 19.58 -9.69 0.44
N PRO A 257 19.82 -8.60 1.19
CA PRO A 257 20.98 -8.47 2.04
C PRO A 257 20.81 -9.31 3.31
N GLU A 258 21.86 -10.06 3.67
CA GLU A 258 21.95 -10.75 4.95
C GLU A 258 22.77 -9.89 5.93
N LEU A 259 22.15 -9.47 7.03
CA LEU A 259 22.83 -8.67 8.04
C LEU A 259 23.43 -9.55 9.14
N PRO A 260 24.61 -9.19 9.69
CA PRO A 260 25.15 -9.89 10.83
C PRO A 260 24.22 -9.74 12.05
N GLN A 261 24.14 -10.78 12.88
CA GLN A 261 23.39 -10.69 14.13
C GLN A 261 24.12 -9.77 15.12
N VAL A 262 23.55 -8.60 15.37
CA VAL A 262 24.04 -7.65 16.38
C VAL A 262 23.04 -7.59 17.53
N LYS A 263 23.53 -7.74 18.77
CA LYS A 263 22.68 -7.55 19.95
C LYS A 263 22.22 -6.09 20.01
N GLN A 264 20.92 -5.88 19.91
CA GLN A 264 20.33 -4.56 20.03
C GLN A 264 20.40 -4.11 21.50
N SER A 265 21.04 -2.96 21.77
CA SER A 265 21.27 -2.48 23.13
C SER A 265 20.09 -1.70 23.73
N ALA A 266 19.14 -1.27 22.91
CA ALA A 266 18.00 -0.44 23.31
C ALA A 266 16.70 -1.25 23.29
N ALA A 267 15.90 -1.12 24.34
CA ALA A 267 14.56 -1.68 24.39
C ALA A 267 13.60 -0.90 23.49
N ASN A 268 12.53 -1.54 23.04
CA ASN A 268 11.55 -0.94 22.14
C ASN A 268 10.27 -0.55 22.90
N ASP A 269 9.69 0.59 22.52
CA ASP A 269 8.36 1.04 22.93
C ASP A 269 7.38 0.78 21.78
N TYR A 270 6.46 -0.16 21.94
CA TYR A 270 5.54 -0.61 20.89
C TYR A 270 4.20 0.12 20.99
N ILE A 271 3.78 0.82 19.93
CA ILE A 271 2.47 1.48 19.90
C ILE A 271 1.64 0.90 18.76
N PHE A 272 0.52 0.26 19.11
CA PHE A 272 -0.45 -0.24 18.13
C PHE A 272 -1.51 0.83 17.88
N VAL A 273 -1.66 1.30 16.66
CA VAL A 273 -2.67 2.28 16.24
C VAL A 273 -3.69 1.55 15.38
N ILE A 274 -4.90 1.37 15.89
CA ILE A 274 -5.92 0.50 15.31
C ILE A 274 -7.11 1.34 14.84
N ASP A 275 -7.36 1.25 13.54
CA ASP A 275 -8.56 1.79 12.92
C ASP A 275 -9.79 0.97 13.34
N ARG A 276 -10.80 1.68 13.86
CA ARG A 276 -12.11 1.11 14.20
C ARG A 276 -13.23 1.90 13.53
N SER A 277 -12.97 2.51 12.39
CA SER A 277 -13.96 3.20 11.56
C SER A 277 -15.04 2.25 11.03
N GLY A 278 -16.14 2.80 10.51
CA GLY A 278 -17.25 2.01 9.98
C GLY A 278 -16.88 1.11 8.79
N SER A 279 -15.86 1.49 8.00
CA SER A 279 -15.36 0.71 6.86
C SER A 279 -14.71 -0.62 7.28
N MET A 280 -14.21 -0.68 8.52
CA MET A 280 -13.63 -1.87 9.13
C MET A 280 -14.68 -2.92 9.55
N THR A 281 -15.98 -2.68 9.36
CA THR A 281 -17.04 -3.61 9.79
C THR A 281 -16.90 -5.00 9.15
N GLY A 282 -17.24 -6.06 9.90
CA GLY A 282 -17.23 -7.44 9.39
C GLY A 282 -15.87 -8.11 9.55
N GLU A 283 -15.38 -8.77 8.49
CA GLU A 283 -14.13 -9.53 8.54
C GLU A 283 -12.90 -8.65 8.78
N LYS A 284 -12.92 -7.37 8.37
CA LYS A 284 -11.79 -6.44 8.53
C LYS A 284 -11.47 -6.15 10.01
N ILE A 285 -12.46 -5.86 10.85
CA ILE A 285 -12.24 -5.60 12.29
C ILE A 285 -11.82 -6.87 13.03
N GLU A 286 -12.32 -8.04 12.62
CA GLU A 286 -11.86 -9.31 13.18
C GLU A 286 -10.41 -9.61 12.79
N ALA A 287 -10.01 -9.33 11.55
CA ALA A 287 -8.60 -9.39 11.13
C ALA A 287 -7.71 -8.39 11.91
N ALA A 288 -8.20 -7.18 12.19
CA ALA A 288 -7.48 -6.19 13.01
C ALA A 288 -7.32 -6.67 14.46
N LYS A 289 -8.36 -7.27 15.03
CA LYS A 289 -8.35 -7.90 16.35
C LYS A 289 -7.34 -9.06 16.42
N ASP A 290 -7.34 -9.95 15.43
CA ASP A 290 -6.41 -11.08 15.37
C ASP A 290 -4.97 -10.61 15.19
N THR A 291 -4.76 -9.58 14.37
CA THR A 291 -3.46 -8.90 14.21
C THR A 291 -2.95 -8.33 15.55
N LEU A 292 -3.79 -7.59 16.27
CA LEU A 292 -3.42 -7.05 17.58
C LEU A 292 -3.14 -8.16 18.61
N LEU A 293 -3.93 -9.23 18.61
CA LEU A 293 -3.70 -10.39 19.48
C LEU A 293 -2.32 -11.02 19.22
N LEU A 294 -1.97 -11.25 17.96
CA LEU A 294 -0.68 -11.81 17.56
C LEU A 294 0.47 -10.92 18.03
N PHE A 295 0.39 -9.60 17.80
CA PHE A 295 1.39 -8.68 18.31
C PHE A 295 1.53 -8.77 19.83
N LEU A 296 0.43 -8.65 20.58
CA LEU A 296 0.45 -8.64 22.05
C LEU A 296 1.03 -9.93 22.66
N LYS A 297 0.81 -11.08 22.03
CA LYS A 297 1.35 -12.37 22.50
C LYS A 297 2.83 -12.55 22.14
N SER A 298 3.24 -12.02 20.98
CA SER A 298 4.60 -12.15 20.45
C SER A 298 5.56 -11.02 20.87
N LEU A 299 5.09 -10.02 21.64
CA LEU A 299 5.95 -8.97 22.18
C LEU A 299 7.13 -9.55 22.99
N PRO A 300 8.34 -8.98 22.84
CA PRO A 300 9.53 -9.44 23.55
C PRO A 300 9.48 -9.00 25.02
N LEU A 301 10.14 -9.75 25.90
CA LEU A 301 10.27 -9.36 27.31
C LEU A 301 11.13 -8.09 27.45
N GLY A 302 10.84 -7.28 28.48
CA GLY A 302 11.57 -6.04 28.76
C GLY A 302 11.20 -4.84 27.88
N CYS A 303 10.15 -4.96 27.04
CA CYS A 303 9.63 -3.85 26.26
C CYS A 303 8.55 -3.07 27.02
N SER A 304 8.18 -1.90 26.49
CA SER A 304 6.96 -1.20 26.85
C SER A 304 5.99 -1.19 25.68
N PHE A 305 4.71 -1.04 25.96
CA PHE A 305 3.72 -0.88 24.89
C PHE A 305 2.52 -0.02 25.28
N ASN A 306 1.77 0.38 24.25
CA ASN A 306 0.45 0.98 24.36
C ASN A 306 -0.38 0.64 23.10
N ALA A 307 -1.68 0.88 23.16
CA ALA A 307 -2.56 0.81 22.00
C ALA A 307 -3.42 2.07 21.91
N ILE A 308 -3.76 2.48 20.69
CA ILE A 308 -4.65 3.58 20.38
C ILE A 308 -5.69 3.03 19.42
N SER A 309 -6.98 3.13 19.77
CA SER A 309 -8.04 2.89 18.79
C SER A 309 -8.60 4.22 18.30
N PHE A 310 -8.90 4.35 17.01
CA PHE A 310 -9.41 5.60 16.45
C PHE A 310 -10.57 5.40 15.47
N ASN A 311 -11.49 6.35 15.50
CA ASN A 311 -12.55 6.54 14.51
C ASN A 311 -12.84 8.04 14.37
N ASN A 312 -14.00 8.57 14.81
CA ASN A 312 -14.24 10.01 14.95
C ASN A 312 -13.36 10.66 16.03
N ASP A 313 -13.01 9.88 17.05
CA ASP A 313 -12.12 10.25 18.16
C ASP A 313 -11.06 9.15 18.32
N PHE A 314 -10.08 9.36 19.20
CA PHE A 314 -9.12 8.32 19.56
C PHE A 314 -9.11 8.04 21.07
N GLU A 315 -8.79 6.80 21.42
CA GLU A 315 -8.68 6.34 22.80
C GLU A 315 -7.40 5.54 23.00
N PHE A 316 -6.59 5.97 23.98
CA PHE A 316 -5.45 5.21 24.47
C PHE A 316 -5.91 4.10 25.41
N LEU A 317 -5.36 2.89 25.24
CA LEU A 317 -5.42 1.81 26.21
C LEU A 317 -4.87 2.29 27.56
N PHE A 318 -3.64 2.85 27.57
CA PHE A 318 -3.03 3.43 28.76
C PHE A 318 -2.94 4.96 28.63
N LYS A 319 -3.85 5.66 29.31
CA LYS A 319 -4.00 7.13 29.21
C LYS A 319 -2.76 7.92 29.66
N GLU A 320 -2.03 7.42 30.64
CA GLU A 320 -0.83 8.10 31.16
C GLU A 320 0.37 7.97 30.21
N GLY A 321 0.42 6.93 29.39
CA GLY A 321 1.54 6.62 28.49
C GLY A 321 1.78 5.12 28.43
N SER A 322 2.79 4.69 27.68
CA SER A 322 3.16 3.27 27.59
C SER A 322 3.45 2.66 28.95
N ARG A 323 3.07 1.39 29.12
CA ARG A 323 3.39 0.60 30.31
C ARG A 323 4.36 -0.50 29.95
N GLU A 324 5.12 -0.98 30.94
CA GLU A 324 5.94 -2.17 30.78
C GLU A 324 5.07 -3.37 30.39
N TYR A 325 5.61 -4.22 29.50
CA TYR A 325 4.97 -5.46 29.12
C TYR A 325 5.04 -6.46 30.27
N SER A 326 3.89 -6.72 30.90
CA SER A 326 3.70 -7.59 32.05
C SER A 326 2.41 -8.40 31.92
N GLU A 327 2.18 -9.36 32.81
CA GLU A 327 0.93 -10.14 32.81
C GLU A 327 -0.30 -9.25 33.01
N ASP A 328 -0.23 -8.28 33.92
CA ASP A 328 -1.33 -7.36 34.20
C ASP A 328 -1.63 -6.45 32.99
N SER A 329 -0.60 -5.85 32.40
CA SER A 329 -0.78 -4.95 31.25
C SER A 329 -1.23 -5.73 30.00
N LEU A 330 -0.74 -6.95 29.79
CA LEU A 330 -1.22 -7.86 28.74
C LEU A 330 -2.70 -8.20 28.93
N ASN A 331 -3.13 -8.56 30.14
CA ASN A 331 -4.53 -8.90 30.41
C ASN A 331 -5.48 -7.72 30.19
N GLU A 332 -5.05 -6.49 30.53
CA GLU A 332 -5.80 -5.27 30.22
C GLU A 332 -5.89 -5.03 28.70
N ALA A 333 -4.77 -5.22 27.98
CA ALA A 333 -4.72 -5.09 26.52
C ALA A 333 -5.59 -6.13 25.79
N LEU A 334 -5.63 -7.37 26.27
CA LEU A 334 -6.50 -8.42 25.71
C LEU A 334 -7.98 -8.12 25.91
N LYS A 335 -8.37 -7.44 27.00
CA LYS A 335 -9.75 -6.96 27.17
C LYS A 335 -10.07 -5.83 26.20
N PHE A 336 -9.15 -4.88 26.04
CA PHE A 336 -9.27 -3.80 25.07
C PHE A 336 -9.43 -4.32 23.65
N GLN A 337 -8.57 -5.27 23.23
CA GLN A 337 -8.62 -5.93 21.93
C GLN A 337 -9.98 -6.60 21.68
N LYS A 338 -10.50 -7.39 22.64
CA LYS A 338 -11.81 -8.04 22.51
C LYS A 338 -12.96 -7.06 22.34
N ASN A 339 -12.86 -5.89 22.97
CA ASN A 339 -13.90 -4.86 22.96
C ASN A 339 -13.83 -3.91 21.75
N LEU A 340 -12.88 -4.09 20.83
CA LEU A 340 -12.86 -3.31 19.59
C LEU A 340 -14.12 -3.59 18.75
N TYR A 341 -14.73 -2.53 18.23
CA TYR A 341 -15.85 -2.63 17.29
C TYR A 341 -15.78 -1.48 16.29
N ALA A 342 -16.14 -1.79 15.04
CA ALA A 342 -16.14 -0.84 13.94
C ALA A 342 -17.33 0.13 14.04
N SER A 343 -17.08 1.44 14.00
CA SER A 343 -18.11 2.48 13.96
C SER A 343 -17.51 3.86 13.64
N GLY A 344 -18.33 4.78 13.12
CA GLY A 344 -17.93 6.17 12.91
C GLY A 344 -16.96 6.36 11.74
N GLY A 345 -16.23 7.48 11.77
CA GLY A 345 -15.29 7.94 10.76
C GLY A 345 -13.84 7.53 10.99
N THR A 346 -12.90 8.22 10.34
CA THR A 346 -11.46 7.84 10.27
C THR A 346 -10.52 9.04 10.52
N GLU A 347 -10.40 9.50 11.77
CA GLU A 347 -9.55 10.62 12.21
C GLU A 347 -8.10 10.19 12.53
N ILE A 348 -7.45 9.56 11.55
CA ILE A 348 -6.08 9.03 11.68
C ILE A 348 -5.05 10.11 12.07
N LEU A 349 -5.18 11.31 11.53
CA LEU A 349 -4.23 12.40 11.72
C LEU A 349 -4.18 12.85 13.18
N SER A 350 -5.34 12.94 13.83
CA SER A 350 -5.46 13.28 15.26
C SER A 350 -4.83 12.20 16.15
N ALA A 351 -5.06 10.93 15.84
CA ALA A 351 -4.46 9.81 16.55
C ALA A 351 -2.92 9.82 16.44
N LEU A 352 -2.36 10.04 15.25
CA LEU A 352 -0.91 10.07 15.05
C LEU A 352 -0.25 11.34 15.64
N LYS A 353 -0.92 12.50 15.62
CA LYS A 353 -0.44 13.71 16.30
C LYS A 353 -0.29 13.50 17.81
N SER A 354 -1.19 12.72 18.42
CA SER A 354 -1.14 12.43 19.86
C SER A 354 0.15 11.72 20.29
N LEU A 355 0.80 10.98 19.38
CA LEU A 355 2.07 10.27 19.63
C LEU A 355 3.23 11.22 19.95
N SER A 356 3.24 12.42 19.36
CA SER A 356 4.27 13.44 19.64
C SER A 356 4.26 13.92 21.08
N VAL A 357 3.10 13.87 21.75
CA VAL A 357 2.90 14.36 23.12
C VAL A 357 3.41 13.34 24.14
N LYS A 358 3.23 12.05 23.86
CA LYS A 358 3.62 10.95 24.77
C LYS A 358 5.04 10.48 24.44
N LYS A 359 6.05 10.91 25.19
CA LYS A 359 7.44 10.44 24.96
C LYS A 359 7.61 8.97 25.40
N PRO A 360 8.44 8.18 24.71
CA PRO A 360 8.79 6.84 25.17
C PRO A 360 9.63 6.92 26.44
N PHE A 361 9.82 5.78 27.12
CA PHE A 361 10.80 5.68 28.21
C PHE A 361 12.20 6.09 27.72
N GLN A 362 13.03 6.60 28.63
CA GLN A 362 14.38 7.05 28.28
C GLN A 362 15.19 5.89 27.67
N ASN A 363 15.85 6.15 26.54
CA ASN A 363 16.62 5.17 25.74
C ASN A 363 15.79 4.11 25.00
N PHE A 364 14.46 4.26 24.91
CA PHE A 364 13.62 3.37 24.10
C PHE A 364 13.45 3.93 22.68
N HIS A 365 13.48 3.04 21.69
CA HIS A 365 13.07 3.37 20.32
C HIS A 365 11.59 3.04 20.13
N ARG A 366 10.82 3.97 19.57
CA ARG A 366 9.40 3.72 19.35
C ARG A 366 9.16 2.98 18.04
N GLN A 367 8.39 1.89 18.11
CA GLN A 367 7.90 1.13 16.96
C GLN A 367 6.39 1.29 16.90
N VAL A 368 5.88 1.99 15.89
CA VAL A 368 4.44 2.20 15.68
C VAL A 368 3.94 1.21 14.65
N PHE A 369 2.83 0.54 14.95
CA PHE A 369 2.14 -0.37 14.04
C PHE A 369 0.76 0.19 13.76
N LEU A 370 0.52 0.69 12.55
CA LEU A 370 -0.77 1.19 12.12
C LEU A 370 -1.54 0.09 11.38
N ILE A 371 -2.77 -0.17 11.81
CA ILE A 371 -3.69 -1.14 11.20
C ILE A 371 -4.90 -0.37 10.68
N THR A 372 -5.13 -0.36 9.38
CA THR A 372 -6.20 0.44 8.73
C THR A 372 -6.57 -0.15 7.37
N ASP A 373 -7.76 0.17 6.86
CA ASP A 373 -8.11 -0.03 5.45
C ASP A 373 -7.85 1.24 4.60
N GLY A 374 -7.37 2.32 5.22
CA GLY A 374 -6.77 3.47 4.55
C GLY A 374 -7.74 4.35 3.77
N GLU A 375 -9.04 4.26 4.07
CA GLU A 375 -10.10 5.00 3.40
C GLU A 375 -10.12 6.49 3.82
N VAL A 376 -9.07 7.29 3.54
CA VAL A 376 -9.01 8.74 3.86
C VAL A 376 -8.63 9.62 2.65
N TYR A 377 -9.08 10.88 2.65
CA TYR A 377 -8.73 11.88 1.62
C TYR A 377 -7.47 12.72 1.93
N ASN A 378 -7.04 12.82 3.19
CA ASN A 378 -5.92 13.67 3.62
C ASN A 378 -4.58 12.93 3.67
N THR A 379 -4.34 12.03 2.70
CA THR A 379 -3.18 11.13 2.66
C THR A 379 -1.83 11.85 2.79
N ASN A 380 -1.63 12.94 2.03
CA ASN A 380 -0.38 13.68 2.05
C ASN A 380 -0.09 14.31 3.42
N ASP A 381 -1.10 14.87 4.10
CA ASP A 381 -0.93 15.48 5.41
C ASP A 381 -0.49 14.45 6.46
N VAL A 382 -1.01 13.22 6.36
CA VAL A 382 -0.64 12.10 7.23
C VAL A 382 0.81 11.67 6.98
N ILE A 383 1.20 11.52 5.72
CA ILE A 383 2.57 11.13 5.34
C ILE A 383 3.58 12.18 5.80
N GLN A 384 3.29 13.47 5.60
CA GLN A 384 4.16 14.56 6.03
C GLN A 384 4.28 14.65 7.56
N LEU A 385 3.18 14.42 8.30
CA LEU A 385 3.22 14.32 9.75
C LEU A 385 4.16 13.19 10.20
N VAL A 386 4.03 12.00 9.61
CA VAL A 386 4.87 10.83 9.94
C VAL A 386 6.34 11.12 9.65
N LYS A 387 6.66 11.71 8.49
CA LYS A 387 8.01 12.14 8.12
C LYS A 387 8.63 13.06 9.18
N SER A 388 7.84 13.95 9.77
CA SER A 388 8.33 14.85 10.84
C SER A 388 8.62 14.13 12.17
N GLN A 389 8.10 12.93 12.39
CA GLN A 389 8.19 12.17 13.64
C GLN A 389 9.31 11.10 13.66
N VAL A 390 10.04 10.87 12.55
CA VAL A 390 10.95 9.72 12.38
C VAL A 390 12.32 9.80 13.07
N LYS A 391 12.52 10.75 13.98
CA LYS A 391 13.81 10.90 14.68
C LYS A 391 14.11 9.71 15.60
N ASN A 392 13.11 9.25 16.36
CA ASN A 392 13.23 8.12 17.29
C ASN A 392 12.03 7.17 17.19
N THR A 393 11.32 7.21 16.07
CA THR A 393 10.09 6.48 15.83
C THR A 393 10.16 5.85 14.45
N ARG A 394 9.79 4.58 14.33
CA ARG A 394 9.55 3.91 13.04
C ARG A 394 8.09 3.52 12.92
N TYR A 395 7.57 3.51 11.70
CA TYR A 395 6.18 3.17 11.41
C TYR A 395 6.12 1.96 10.48
N PHE A 396 5.44 0.92 10.96
CA PHE A 396 5.03 -0.24 10.19
C PHE A 396 3.52 -0.16 9.97
N THR A 397 3.05 -0.56 8.80
CA THR A 397 1.65 -0.42 8.42
C THR A 397 1.07 -1.73 7.92
N ILE A 398 -0.20 -1.96 8.23
CA ILE A 398 -0.98 -3.11 7.79
C ILE A 398 -2.25 -2.59 7.12
N GLY A 399 -2.32 -2.73 5.80
CA GLY A 399 -3.53 -2.49 5.02
C GLY A 399 -4.46 -3.69 5.11
N ILE A 400 -5.69 -3.53 5.61
CA ILE A 400 -6.65 -4.63 5.76
C ILE A 400 -7.74 -4.56 4.68
N GLY A 401 -7.93 -5.68 3.99
CA GLY A 401 -9.00 -5.90 3.01
C GLY A 401 -8.64 -5.47 1.58
N SER A 402 -9.43 -5.96 0.62
CA SER A 402 -9.34 -5.51 -0.78
C SER A 402 -9.72 -4.03 -0.90
N GLY A 403 -9.01 -3.30 -1.76
CA GLY A 403 -9.20 -1.86 -1.94
C GLY A 403 -8.62 -0.98 -0.83
N ALA A 404 -7.76 -1.51 0.05
CA ALA A 404 -7.03 -0.69 1.02
C ALA A 404 -6.08 0.28 0.29
N SER A 405 -6.04 1.55 0.73
CA SER A 405 -5.24 2.60 0.08
C SER A 405 -3.75 2.27 0.10
N THR A 406 -3.18 1.99 -1.07
CA THR A 406 -1.76 1.66 -1.17
C THR A 406 -0.89 2.89 -0.99
N GLU A 407 -1.36 4.04 -1.44
CA GLU A 407 -0.71 5.34 -1.25
C GLU A 407 -0.54 5.65 0.23
N LEU A 408 -1.60 5.50 1.03
CA LEU A 408 -1.52 5.79 2.47
C LEU A 408 -0.63 4.77 3.18
N VAL A 409 -0.90 3.47 2.98
CA VAL A 409 -0.27 2.40 3.76
C VAL A 409 1.23 2.31 3.44
N LYS A 410 1.62 2.27 2.16
CA LYS A 410 3.03 2.24 1.74
C LYS A 410 3.71 3.60 1.96
N GLY A 411 3.00 4.71 1.73
CA GLY A 411 3.51 6.06 1.96
C GLY A 411 3.89 6.32 3.41
N ILE A 412 3.05 5.93 4.38
CA ILE A 412 3.36 6.03 5.82
C ILE A 412 4.56 5.16 6.19
N ALA A 413 4.62 3.90 5.73
CA ALA A 413 5.76 3.03 6.02
C ALA A 413 7.07 3.60 5.48
N ARG A 414 7.05 4.09 4.23
CA ARG A 414 8.22 4.70 3.57
C ARG A 414 8.68 5.97 4.28
N ALA A 415 7.76 6.91 4.52
CA ALA A 415 8.06 8.14 5.26
C ALA A 415 8.52 7.86 6.69
N GLY A 416 7.96 6.80 7.29
CA GLY A 416 8.20 6.30 8.64
C GLY A 416 9.42 5.39 8.81
N LYS A 417 10.20 5.12 7.75
CA LYS A 417 11.37 4.21 7.75
C LYS A 417 11.07 2.79 8.26
N GLY A 418 9.87 2.29 8.00
CA GLY A 418 9.48 0.90 8.26
C GLY A 418 9.03 0.19 6.99
N GLN A 419 8.16 -0.81 7.15
CA GLN A 419 7.63 -1.63 6.07
C GLN A 419 6.10 -1.73 6.14
N ALA A 420 5.49 -1.99 4.99
CA ALA A 420 4.05 -2.14 4.83
C ALA A 420 3.70 -3.58 4.46
N GLU A 421 2.63 -4.10 5.04
CA GLU A 421 2.01 -5.35 4.62
C GLU A 421 0.54 -5.14 4.29
N PHE A 422 0.00 -6.01 3.44
CA PHE A 422 -1.44 -6.01 3.11
C PHE A 422 -2.02 -7.37 3.44
N VAL A 423 -3.15 -7.38 4.13
CA VAL A 423 -3.87 -8.60 4.53
C VAL A 423 -5.19 -8.64 3.77
N MET A 424 -5.24 -9.46 2.72
CA MET A 424 -6.42 -9.73 1.90
C MET A 424 -7.22 -10.94 2.42
N THR A 425 -8.36 -11.25 1.80
CA THR A 425 -9.20 -12.38 2.20
C THR A 425 -8.50 -13.71 1.91
N ASN A 426 -8.20 -14.51 2.93
CA ASN A 426 -7.41 -15.75 2.88
C ASN A 426 -5.88 -15.57 2.76
N ASP A 427 -5.36 -14.36 2.95
CA ASP A 427 -3.91 -14.17 3.10
C ASP A 427 -3.40 -14.84 4.38
N ASN A 428 -2.10 -15.16 4.38
CA ASN A 428 -1.41 -15.59 5.59
C ASN A 428 -1.14 -14.40 6.53
N LEU A 429 -2.19 -13.95 7.23
CA LEU A 429 -2.14 -12.85 8.20
C LEU A 429 -1.01 -13.05 9.22
N LYS A 430 -0.85 -14.27 9.73
CA LYS A 430 0.13 -14.57 10.79
C LYS A 430 1.56 -14.32 10.30
N ALA A 431 1.92 -14.82 9.12
CA ALA A 431 3.26 -14.64 8.57
C ALA A 431 3.59 -13.16 8.36
N LYS A 432 2.65 -12.37 7.82
CA LYS A 432 2.82 -10.93 7.57
C LYS A 432 2.99 -10.14 8.86
N VAL A 433 2.17 -10.42 9.87
CA VAL A 433 2.24 -9.76 11.19
C VAL A 433 3.56 -10.10 11.88
N MET A 434 3.98 -11.37 11.86
CA MET A 434 5.25 -11.78 12.45
C MET A 434 6.45 -11.17 11.71
N ARG A 435 6.40 -11.05 10.38
CA ARG A 435 7.44 -10.37 9.59
C ARG A 435 7.64 -8.93 10.06
N LEU A 436 6.57 -8.12 10.13
CA LEU A 436 6.68 -6.73 10.58
C LEU A 436 7.21 -6.63 12.03
N LEU A 437 6.78 -7.54 12.91
CA LEU A 437 7.29 -7.58 14.28
C LEU A 437 8.79 -7.93 14.31
N LYS A 438 9.23 -8.93 13.54
CA LYS A 438 10.64 -9.31 13.40
C LYS A 438 11.47 -8.10 12.92
N LEU A 439 11.02 -7.41 11.88
CA LEU A 439 11.70 -6.22 11.34
C LEU A 439 11.81 -5.08 12.37
N SER A 440 10.78 -4.89 13.20
CA SER A 440 10.82 -3.90 14.27
C SER A 440 11.83 -4.23 15.38
N MET A 441 12.14 -5.51 15.58
CA MET A 441 13.11 -6.02 16.55
C MET A 441 14.53 -6.11 15.98
N GLN A 442 14.68 -6.12 14.66
CA GLN A 442 15.99 -6.30 14.04
C GLN A 442 16.82 -5.01 14.08
N PRO A 443 18.16 -5.14 14.17
CA PRO A 443 19.05 -4.06 13.79
C PRO A 443 18.88 -3.80 12.28
N PHE A 444 19.09 -2.55 11.88
CA PHE A 444 19.01 -2.13 10.48
C PHE A 444 20.27 -1.34 10.14
N VAL A 445 20.63 -1.32 8.87
CA VAL A 445 21.73 -0.47 8.39
C VAL A 445 21.17 0.92 8.14
N SER A 446 21.79 1.90 8.78
CA SER A 446 21.53 3.33 8.60
C SER A 446 22.70 4.00 7.86
N SER A 447 22.47 5.22 7.36
CA SER A 447 23.48 5.97 6.61
C SER A 447 24.08 5.15 5.46
N VAL A 448 23.19 4.47 4.72
CA VAL A 448 23.58 3.54 3.67
C VAL A 448 24.22 4.31 2.53
N CYS A 449 25.37 3.82 2.07
CA CYS A 449 26.08 4.27 0.89
C CYS A 449 26.25 3.09 -0.08
N LEU A 450 26.30 3.40 -1.37
CA LEU A 450 26.51 2.42 -2.43
C LEU A 450 27.71 2.82 -3.28
N SER A 451 28.57 1.86 -3.59
CA SER A 451 29.57 1.97 -4.65
C SER A 451 29.43 0.81 -5.63
N ALA A 452 29.79 1.06 -6.89
CA ALA A 452 29.65 0.09 -7.97
C ALA A 452 30.90 0.10 -8.85
N LYS A 453 31.35 -1.09 -9.24
CA LYS A 453 32.55 -1.30 -10.05
C LYS A 453 32.30 -2.36 -11.12
N HIS A 454 33.02 -2.27 -12.22
CA HIS A 454 33.12 -3.38 -13.18
C HIS A 454 33.76 -4.60 -12.51
N GLY A 455 33.18 -5.78 -12.72
CA GLY A 455 33.69 -7.02 -12.14
C GLY A 455 35.02 -7.46 -12.75
N GLU A 456 35.25 -7.16 -14.03
CA GLU A 456 36.39 -7.64 -14.81
C GLU A 456 37.68 -6.87 -14.54
N ASN A 457 37.58 -5.54 -14.38
CA ASN A 457 38.73 -4.65 -14.27
C ASN A 457 38.69 -3.72 -13.03
N ASN A 458 37.67 -3.85 -12.18
CA ASN A 458 37.44 -3.01 -10.99
C ASN A 458 37.40 -1.50 -11.27
N LYS A 459 37.09 -1.07 -12.51
CA LYS A 459 36.84 0.34 -12.83
C LYS A 459 35.61 0.82 -12.06
N GLU A 460 35.70 1.97 -11.41
CA GLU A 460 34.57 2.61 -10.71
C GLU A 460 33.49 3.03 -11.71
N LEU A 461 32.23 2.74 -11.39
CA LEU A 461 31.08 3.26 -12.13
C LEU A 461 30.67 4.60 -11.53
N SER A 462 30.43 5.57 -12.40
CA SER A 462 29.96 6.91 -12.04
C SER A 462 28.46 6.99 -12.27
N PHE A 463 27.68 7.25 -11.22
CA PHE A 463 26.21 7.22 -11.27
C PHE A 463 25.54 8.12 -10.23
N ILE A 464 24.24 8.35 -10.44
CA ILE A 464 23.31 8.85 -9.42
C ILE A 464 22.44 7.67 -8.99
N SER A 465 22.33 7.41 -7.69
CA SER A 465 21.41 6.39 -7.19
C SER A 465 19.99 6.97 -7.08
N VAL A 466 18.99 6.16 -7.38
CA VAL A 466 17.58 6.47 -7.12
C VAL A 466 16.98 5.39 -6.20
N PRO A 467 16.49 5.74 -5.01
CA PRO A 467 16.51 7.09 -4.41
C PRO A 467 17.95 7.59 -4.11
N GLU A 468 18.14 8.90 -4.07
CA GLU A 468 19.44 9.50 -3.70
C GLU A 468 19.73 9.28 -2.22
N ARG A 469 18.69 9.36 -1.38
CA ARG A 469 18.78 8.93 0.02
C ARG A 469 18.37 7.48 0.14
N LEU A 470 19.38 6.59 0.17
CA LEU A 470 19.17 5.16 0.27
C LEU A 470 18.36 4.79 1.53
N PRO A 471 17.37 3.89 1.42
CA PRO A 471 16.54 3.48 2.54
C PRO A 471 17.35 2.67 3.57
N CYS A 472 16.79 2.50 4.77
CA CYS A 472 17.35 1.57 5.73
C CYS A 472 17.30 0.14 5.18
N ILE A 473 18.38 -0.61 5.41
CA ILE A 473 18.46 -2.01 5.00
C ILE A 473 18.09 -2.90 6.18
N PHE A 474 17.20 -3.84 5.94
CA PHE A 474 16.82 -4.90 6.86
C PHE A 474 17.33 -6.24 6.34
N SER A 475 17.59 -7.18 7.24
CA SER A 475 18.05 -8.51 6.85
C SER A 475 16.94 -9.26 6.14
N GLU A 476 17.28 -10.00 5.08
CA GLU A 476 16.34 -10.85 4.32
C GLU A 476 15.24 -10.07 3.58
N GLU A 477 15.28 -8.73 3.60
CA GLU A 477 14.33 -7.88 2.91
C GLU A 477 14.84 -7.51 1.52
N LYS A 478 14.01 -7.70 0.51
CA LYS A 478 14.34 -7.30 -0.86
C LYS A 478 14.59 -5.79 -0.93
N LEU A 479 15.72 -5.42 -1.51
CA LEU A 479 16.10 -4.04 -1.82
C LEU A 479 16.16 -3.84 -3.34
N ILE A 480 15.41 -2.85 -3.84
CA ILE A 480 15.49 -2.36 -5.22
C ILE A 480 16.18 -1.00 -5.21
N LEU A 481 17.22 -0.85 -6.03
CA LEU A 481 17.92 0.42 -6.28
C LEU A 481 18.13 0.62 -7.77
N TYR A 482 18.10 1.88 -8.22
CA TYR A 482 18.47 2.22 -9.58
C TYR A 482 19.77 3.02 -9.60
N LEU A 483 20.62 2.77 -10.59
CA LEU A 483 21.79 3.57 -10.89
C LEU A 483 21.63 4.21 -12.26
N VAL A 484 21.48 5.53 -12.28
CA VAL A 484 21.49 6.33 -13.50
C VAL A 484 22.94 6.63 -13.84
N LEU A 485 23.47 5.99 -14.88
CA LEU A 485 24.89 6.08 -15.20
C LEU A 485 25.22 7.42 -15.87
N HIS A 486 26.35 8.01 -15.49
CA HIS A 486 26.81 9.25 -16.14
C HIS A 486 27.30 9.01 -17.57
N GLU A 487 27.94 7.86 -17.80
CA GLU A 487 28.49 7.39 -19.07
C GLU A 487 27.71 6.16 -19.55
N ALA A 488 27.58 5.97 -20.86
CA ALA A 488 26.93 4.79 -21.44
C ALA A 488 27.80 3.54 -21.22
N GLU A 489 27.18 2.44 -20.79
CA GLU A 489 27.89 1.22 -20.41
C GLU A 489 27.98 0.22 -21.57
N THR A 490 29.15 0.02 -22.15
CA THR A 490 29.29 -0.77 -23.40
C THR A 490 29.97 -2.13 -23.23
N SER A 491 30.54 -2.44 -22.07
CA SER A 491 31.49 -3.57 -21.95
C SER A 491 31.36 -4.38 -20.66
N CYS A 492 30.68 -3.86 -19.64
CA CYS A 492 30.49 -4.52 -18.36
C CYS A 492 29.64 -5.79 -18.52
N LYS A 493 30.15 -6.94 -18.07
CA LYS A 493 29.39 -8.20 -18.02
C LYS A 493 29.00 -8.56 -16.59
N ASN A 494 29.82 -8.19 -15.62
CA ASN A 494 29.54 -8.35 -14.20
C ASN A 494 29.73 -7.02 -13.47
N VAL A 495 28.87 -6.75 -12.49
CA VAL A 495 28.99 -5.56 -11.63
C VAL A 495 29.29 -6.03 -10.21
N LYS A 496 30.31 -5.44 -9.59
CA LYS A 496 30.61 -5.57 -8.16
C LYS A 496 30.01 -4.38 -7.43
N LEU A 497 29.18 -4.66 -6.45
CA LEU A 497 28.45 -3.67 -5.66
C LEU A 497 28.87 -3.78 -4.20
N ASN A 498 29.09 -2.64 -3.55
CA ASN A 498 29.33 -2.58 -2.12
C ASN A 498 28.29 -1.67 -1.47
N LEU A 499 27.49 -2.23 -0.59
CA LEU A 499 26.60 -1.52 0.31
C LEU A 499 27.29 -1.36 1.66
N CYS A 500 27.47 -0.13 2.13
CA CYS A 500 28.05 0.14 3.44
C CYS A 500 27.20 1.09 4.27
N GLY A 501 27.43 1.13 5.59
CA GLY A 501 26.67 1.98 6.49
C GLY A 501 26.95 1.65 7.95
N LYS A 502 26.00 1.91 8.85
CA LYS A 502 26.12 1.61 10.28
C LYS A 502 25.00 0.70 10.79
N ILE A 503 25.37 -0.33 11.53
CA ILE A 503 24.48 -1.24 12.24
C ILE A 503 24.73 -1.12 13.75
N GLY A 504 23.82 -0.44 14.45
CA GLY A 504 24.11 0.03 15.81
C GLY A 504 25.33 0.96 15.82
N GLU A 505 26.31 0.66 16.67
CA GLU A 505 27.58 1.41 16.75
C GLU A 505 28.68 0.85 15.83
N SER A 506 28.40 -0.24 15.10
CA SER A 506 29.40 -0.91 14.24
C SER A 506 29.25 -0.50 12.78
N ASP A 507 30.38 -0.45 12.07
CA ASP A 507 30.37 -0.28 10.62
C ASP A 507 29.88 -1.56 9.94
N PHE A 508 29.11 -1.39 8.88
CA PHE A 508 28.57 -2.45 8.04
C PHE A 508 29.12 -2.32 6.62
N SER A 509 29.44 -3.45 6.00
CA SER A 509 29.81 -3.53 4.59
C SER A 509 29.36 -4.88 4.02
N LEU A 510 28.73 -4.84 2.85
CA LEU A 510 28.24 -5.99 2.11
C LEU A 510 28.68 -5.86 0.65
N ASP A 511 29.54 -6.78 0.23
CA ASP A 511 29.97 -6.92 -1.15
C ASP A 511 29.16 -8.02 -1.85
N PHE A 512 28.74 -7.76 -3.09
CA PHE A 512 28.19 -8.78 -3.96
C PHE A 512 28.55 -8.51 -5.42
N GLU A 513 28.60 -9.59 -6.21
CA GLU A 513 28.86 -9.53 -7.64
C GLU A 513 27.70 -10.21 -8.38
N ALA A 514 27.23 -9.56 -9.43
CA ALA A 514 26.11 -10.05 -10.23
C ALA A 514 26.40 -9.89 -11.71
N SER A 515 25.94 -10.87 -12.50
CA SER A 515 25.96 -10.76 -13.95
C SER A 515 24.95 -9.74 -14.43
N LEU A 516 25.38 -8.93 -15.39
CA LEU A 516 24.60 -7.87 -15.98
C LEU A 516 23.67 -8.45 -17.05
N LEU A 517 22.37 -8.30 -16.83
CA LEU A 517 21.33 -8.75 -17.74
C LEU A 517 20.93 -7.59 -18.65
N GLY A 518 21.26 -7.68 -19.93
CA GLY A 518 20.86 -6.67 -20.90
C GLY A 518 19.38 -6.82 -21.27
N GLN A 519 18.64 -5.73 -21.17
CA GLN A 519 17.26 -5.66 -21.63
C GLN A 519 17.12 -4.60 -22.73
N ASN A 520 16.63 -5.02 -23.89
CA ASN A 520 16.25 -4.11 -24.97
C ASN A 520 14.72 -4.06 -25.05
N ASN A 521 14.12 -3.27 -24.16
CA ASN A 521 12.69 -3.10 -24.09
C ASN A 521 12.27 -1.79 -24.77
N LYS A 522 11.46 -1.89 -25.83
CA LYS A 522 10.90 -0.71 -26.51
C LYS A 522 10.05 0.14 -25.58
N GLU A 523 9.45 -0.48 -24.56
CA GLU A 523 8.61 0.18 -23.55
C GLU A 523 9.43 0.76 -22.38
N MET A 524 10.77 0.79 -22.46
CA MET A 524 11.72 1.34 -21.46
C MET A 524 11.23 1.23 -20.01
N THR A 525 10.95 0.00 -19.59
CA THR A 525 10.23 -0.29 -18.35
C THR A 525 11.03 0.13 -17.12
N ILE A 526 12.34 -0.11 -17.14
CA ILE A 526 13.23 0.21 -16.01
C ILE A 526 13.41 1.72 -15.89
N HIS A 527 13.51 2.44 -17.01
CA HIS A 527 13.56 3.91 -16.98
C HIS A 527 12.31 4.51 -16.36
N ARG A 528 11.13 4.01 -16.73
CA ARG A 528 9.85 4.48 -16.19
C ARG A 528 9.73 4.24 -14.70
N LEU A 529 10.12 3.05 -14.22
CA LEU A 529 10.13 2.74 -12.79
C LEU A 529 11.14 3.62 -12.03
N CYS A 530 12.35 3.82 -12.57
CA CYS A 530 13.33 4.72 -11.99
C CYS A 530 12.81 6.16 -11.90
N VAL A 531 12.11 6.67 -12.94
CA VAL A 531 11.53 8.02 -12.90
C VAL A 531 10.39 8.09 -11.89
N LYS A 532 9.49 7.09 -11.85
CA LYS A 532 8.42 7.03 -10.83
C LYS A 532 9.01 7.06 -9.42
N ARG A 533 10.09 6.31 -9.17
CA ARG A 533 10.78 6.29 -7.88
C ARG A 533 11.40 7.65 -7.54
N LYS A 534 11.99 8.34 -8.52
CA LYS A 534 12.53 9.70 -8.34
C LYS A 534 11.43 10.72 -8.04
N ILE A 535 10.30 10.64 -8.75
CA ILE A 535 9.14 11.50 -8.50
C ILE A 535 8.60 11.30 -7.07
N GLN A 536 8.44 10.06 -6.61
CA GLN A 536 8.02 9.78 -5.23
C GLN A 536 8.99 10.36 -4.18
N GLU A 537 10.30 10.32 -4.43
CA GLU A 537 11.30 10.94 -3.56
C GLU A 537 11.16 12.47 -3.51
N LEU A 538 10.90 13.10 -4.66
CA LEU A 538 10.68 14.54 -4.77
C LEU A 538 9.37 14.97 -4.08
N GLU A 539 8.27 14.26 -4.32
CA GLU A 539 6.96 14.50 -3.70
C GLU A 539 7.03 14.38 -2.17
N LEU A 540 7.77 13.39 -1.64
CA LEU A 540 7.98 13.27 -0.21
C LEU A 540 8.81 14.44 0.36
N ASN A 541 9.72 15.02 -0.42
CA ASN A 541 10.62 16.11 -0.02
C ASN A 541 10.10 17.52 -0.31
N GLU A 542 8.88 17.62 -0.80
CA GLU A 542 8.21 18.89 -1.04
C GLU A 542 7.88 19.61 0.28
N ASP A 543 8.84 20.38 0.79
CA ASP A 543 8.68 21.25 1.96
C ASP A 543 8.30 22.70 1.53
N LEU A 544 7.68 23.46 2.44
CA LEU A 544 7.10 24.81 2.25
C LEU A 544 8.00 25.90 1.61
N GLY A 545 9.31 25.66 1.42
CA GLY A 545 10.27 26.65 0.90
C GLY A 545 10.86 26.36 -0.49
N LYS A 546 10.68 25.15 -1.04
CA LYS A 546 11.25 24.74 -2.35
C LYS A 546 10.21 24.11 -3.30
N GLY A 547 8.93 24.30 -3.00
CA GLY A 547 7.83 23.67 -3.74
C GLY A 547 7.88 23.93 -5.25
N ASP A 548 8.21 25.15 -5.67
CA ASP A 548 8.21 25.50 -7.10
C ASP A 548 9.33 24.82 -7.91
N GLU A 549 10.54 24.71 -7.36
CA GLU A 549 11.66 23.99 -8.00
C GLU A 549 11.35 22.49 -8.11
N ILE A 550 10.87 21.89 -7.01
CA ILE A 550 10.50 20.47 -6.94
C ILE A 550 9.36 20.17 -7.93
N LYS A 551 8.34 21.03 -7.96
CA LYS A 551 7.23 20.92 -8.91
C LYS A 551 7.72 20.93 -10.35
N SER A 552 8.61 21.87 -10.70
CA SER A 552 9.16 21.96 -12.07
C SER A 552 9.93 20.69 -12.43
N GLU A 553 10.76 20.16 -11.53
CA GLU A 553 11.51 18.93 -11.77
C GLU A 553 10.57 17.72 -11.95
N ILE A 554 9.51 17.60 -11.15
CA ILE A 554 8.50 16.55 -11.31
C ILE A 554 7.80 16.65 -12.68
N ILE A 555 7.49 17.86 -13.13
CA ILE A 555 6.87 18.07 -14.46
C ILE A 555 7.83 17.67 -15.57
N ASP A 556 9.10 18.07 -15.49
CA ASP A 556 10.10 17.70 -16.50
C ASP A 556 10.32 16.18 -16.56
N LEU A 557 10.42 15.53 -15.40
CA LEU A 557 10.54 14.07 -15.33
C LEU A 557 9.29 13.36 -15.87
N GLY A 558 8.09 13.81 -15.45
CA GLY A 558 6.82 13.24 -15.88
C GLY A 558 6.59 13.39 -17.38
N THR A 559 6.93 14.54 -17.96
CA THR A 559 6.78 14.79 -19.41
C THR A 559 7.76 13.96 -20.24
N VAL A 560 9.04 13.90 -19.84
CA VAL A 560 10.07 13.11 -20.54
C VAL A 560 9.76 11.61 -20.49
N ALA A 561 9.35 11.10 -19.34
CA ALA A 561 9.01 9.68 -19.16
C ALA A 561 7.59 9.33 -19.66
N ASN A 562 6.83 10.35 -20.06
CA ASN A 562 5.41 10.29 -20.36
C ASN A 562 4.64 9.59 -19.22
N LEU A 563 4.80 10.04 -17.99
CA LEU A 563 4.12 9.53 -16.79
C LEU A 563 3.08 10.50 -16.28
N VAL A 564 2.10 9.96 -15.57
CA VAL A 564 1.18 10.72 -14.71
C VAL A 564 1.78 10.81 -13.31
N SER A 565 1.57 11.95 -12.66
CA SER A 565 2.01 12.22 -11.29
C SER A 565 1.09 13.24 -10.62
N LYS A 566 1.41 13.64 -9.38
CA LYS A 566 0.73 14.74 -8.69
C LYS A 566 0.59 16.01 -9.54
N TYR A 567 1.62 16.32 -10.35
CA TYR A 567 1.72 17.56 -11.15
C TYR A 567 1.61 17.38 -12.66
N THR A 568 1.46 16.15 -13.14
CA THR A 568 1.34 15.88 -14.57
C THR A 568 0.09 15.08 -14.90
N SER A 569 -0.44 15.29 -16.10
CA SER A 569 -1.63 14.57 -16.59
C SER A 569 -1.53 14.35 -18.09
N PHE A 570 -2.15 13.29 -18.56
CA PHE A 570 -2.26 12.98 -19.98
C PHE A 570 -3.38 13.79 -20.61
N VAL A 571 -3.10 14.43 -21.75
CA VAL A 571 -4.13 15.00 -22.62
C VAL A 571 -3.89 14.59 -24.07
N GLY A 572 -4.95 14.17 -24.76
CA GLY A 572 -4.94 13.85 -26.20
C GLY A 572 -6.12 14.54 -26.88
N LEU A 573 -5.85 15.22 -28.00
CA LEU A 573 -6.82 16.06 -28.71
C LEU A 573 -6.94 15.62 -30.17
N ASP A 574 -8.11 15.86 -30.76
CA ASP A 574 -8.31 15.65 -32.20
C ASP A 574 -7.57 16.73 -33.00
N GLU A 575 -6.48 16.35 -33.66
CA GLU A 575 -5.67 17.25 -34.50
C GLU A 575 -6.37 17.61 -35.84
N HIS A 576 -7.48 16.96 -36.20
CA HIS A 576 -8.15 17.13 -37.51
C HIS A 576 -9.28 18.17 -37.52
N VAL A 577 -9.03 19.38 -37.00
CA VAL A 577 -9.87 20.55 -37.32
C VAL A 577 -9.01 21.66 -37.91
N PRO A 578 -9.35 22.18 -39.11
CA PRO A 578 -8.65 23.33 -39.67
C PRO A 578 -8.73 24.49 -38.69
N GLU A 579 -7.60 25.17 -38.48
CA GLU A 579 -7.60 26.51 -37.89
C GLU A 579 -8.63 27.36 -38.64
N PHE A 580 -9.74 27.69 -37.99
CA PHE A 580 -10.58 28.79 -38.44
C PHE A 580 -9.72 30.04 -38.32
N MET A 581 -9.12 30.46 -39.45
CA MET A 581 -8.52 31.78 -39.57
C MET A 581 -9.56 32.81 -39.08
N PRO A 582 -9.22 33.70 -38.14
CA PRO A 582 -10.15 34.73 -37.72
C PRO A 582 -10.53 35.55 -38.94
N MET A 583 -11.85 35.65 -39.23
CA MET A 583 -12.34 36.59 -40.23
C MET A 583 -11.80 37.98 -39.85
N SER A 584 -10.93 38.51 -40.70
CA SER A 584 -10.47 39.89 -40.64
C SER A 584 -11.70 40.80 -40.57
N CYS A 585 -11.86 41.53 -39.47
CA CYS A 585 -12.82 42.62 -39.39
C CYS A 585 -12.60 43.56 -40.58
N MET A 586 -13.61 43.68 -41.46
CA MET A 586 -13.63 44.79 -42.40
C MET A 586 -13.74 46.11 -41.61
N PRO A 587 -12.96 47.15 -41.95
CA PRO A 587 -13.04 48.42 -41.26
C PRO A 587 -14.40 49.09 -41.55
N MET A 588 -15.14 49.37 -40.47
CA MET A 588 -16.37 50.16 -40.51
C MET A 588 -16.01 51.60 -40.92
N MET A 589 -16.50 52.05 -42.08
CA MET A 589 -16.40 53.46 -42.49
C MET A 589 -17.20 54.33 -41.52
N CYS A 590 -16.50 55.08 -40.67
CA CYS A 590 -17.09 56.17 -39.89
C CYS A 590 -17.41 57.36 -40.81
N LEU A 591 -18.70 57.62 -41.04
CA LEU A 591 -19.16 58.89 -41.56
C LEU A 591 -19.28 59.89 -40.40
N ALA A 592 -18.43 60.91 -40.45
CA ALA A 592 -18.44 62.05 -39.54
C ALA A 592 -19.61 63.01 -39.85
N SER A 593 -20.09 63.71 -38.82
CA SER A 593 -20.37 65.18 -38.79
C SER A 593 -21.13 65.55 -37.49
N PRO A 594 -21.24 66.84 -37.08
CA PRO A 594 -20.24 67.46 -36.20
C PRO A 594 -20.80 68.40 -35.09
N GLN A 595 -19.88 68.87 -34.22
CA GLN A 595 -19.92 70.11 -33.39
C GLN A 595 -20.91 70.19 -32.20
N ALA A 596 -20.64 70.82 -31.05
CA ALA A 596 -19.43 71.41 -30.45
C ALA A 596 -19.70 71.96 -29.02
N TYR A 597 -18.60 72.28 -28.31
CA TYR A 597 -18.39 73.34 -27.29
C TYR A 597 -18.64 73.12 -25.76
N ASN A 598 -17.50 73.05 -25.03
CA ASN A 598 -17.04 73.75 -23.77
C ASN A 598 -17.83 73.62 -22.44
N GLN A 599 -17.25 73.67 -21.22
CA GLN A 599 -15.96 74.17 -20.68
C GLN A 599 -15.73 73.67 -19.22
N ASN A 600 -14.46 73.38 -18.88
CA ASN A 600 -13.67 73.48 -17.61
C ASN A 600 -14.28 73.61 -16.18
N SER A 601 -13.77 72.83 -15.21
CA SER A 601 -12.90 73.22 -14.04
C SER A 601 -12.77 72.04 -13.03
N VAL A 602 -11.61 71.42 -12.72
CA VAL A 602 -10.45 71.76 -11.84
C VAL A 602 -10.66 71.48 -10.32
N VAL A 603 -9.69 70.71 -9.74
CA VAL A 603 -9.28 70.39 -8.32
C VAL A 603 -10.26 69.65 -7.38
N ASP A 604 -9.86 68.71 -6.50
CA ASP A 604 -8.72 68.67 -5.54
C ASP A 604 -8.21 67.24 -5.20
N GLU A 605 -6.98 67.19 -4.70
CA GLU A 605 -6.25 66.06 -4.07
C GLU A 605 -6.64 65.88 -2.58
N MET A 606 -6.48 64.67 -2.01
CA MET A 606 -5.66 64.37 -0.80
C MET A 606 -5.92 62.96 -0.22
N GLU A 607 -4.82 62.30 0.15
CA GLU A 607 -4.68 61.08 0.95
C GLU A 607 -5.05 61.34 2.43
N ASP A 608 -5.45 60.29 3.17
CA ASP A 608 -4.86 59.94 4.49
C ASP A 608 -5.46 58.65 5.10
N ASP A 609 -4.59 57.96 5.84
CA ASP A 609 -4.67 56.63 6.47
C ASP A 609 -5.54 56.51 7.76
N TYR A 610 -5.69 55.24 8.20
CA TYR A 610 -5.80 54.68 9.58
C TYR A 610 -7.10 53.97 10.03
N ASP A 611 -6.94 52.65 10.26
CA ASP A 611 -7.28 51.78 11.42
C ASP A 611 -8.70 51.63 12.04
N ASP A 612 -9.08 50.34 12.11
CA ASP A 612 -9.73 49.49 13.15
C ASP A 612 -11.09 49.77 13.83
N ASP A 613 -11.83 48.64 13.94
CA ASP A 613 -12.84 48.17 14.91
C ASP A 613 -14.06 49.04 15.29
N ASP A 614 -15.29 48.54 15.01
CA ASP A 614 -16.12 47.84 16.00
C ASP A 614 -17.57 47.53 15.54
N VAL A 615 -18.12 46.52 16.22
CA VAL A 615 -19.40 45.80 16.12
C VAL A 615 -20.69 46.65 16.22
N ALA A 616 -21.79 46.28 15.52
CA ALA A 616 -23.14 46.08 16.12
C ALA A 616 -24.28 45.72 15.14
N PHE A 617 -24.92 44.58 15.45
CA PHE A 617 -26.34 44.19 15.37
C PHE A 617 -27.40 45.09 14.69
N CYS A 618 -28.26 44.44 13.88
CA CYS A 618 -29.69 44.77 13.79
C CYS A 618 -30.58 43.50 13.66
N ARG A 619 -31.59 43.42 14.53
CA ARG A 619 -32.72 42.46 14.59
C ARG A 619 -33.99 43.16 14.09
N VAL A 620 -34.89 42.44 13.38
CA VAL A 620 -36.39 42.43 13.44
C VAL A 620 -36.84 41.23 12.56
N SER A 621 -37.44 40.11 13.00
CA SER A 621 -38.74 39.77 13.64
C SER A 621 -40.01 39.88 12.76
N VAL A 622 -40.47 38.75 12.19
CA VAL A 622 -41.89 38.38 11.87
C VAL A 622 -41.89 36.84 11.71
N GLY A 623 -42.80 35.97 12.14
CA GLY A 623 -44.11 35.99 12.79
C GLY A 623 -44.63 34.54 12.65
N ALA A 624 -45.27 33.99 13.69
CA ALA A 624 -45.68 32.58 13.78
C ALA A 624 -47.05 32.32 13.14
N ASP A 625 -47.24 31.11 12.59
CA ASP A 625 -48.54 30.42 12.46
C ASP A 625 -48.33 28.89 12.41
N SER A 626 -49.37 28.15 12.72
CA SER A 626 -49.36 26.92 13.52
C SER A 626 -49.83 25.63 12.81
N VAL A 627 -49.33 24.48 13.30
CA VAL A 627 -49.82 23.06 13.31
C VAL A 627 -50.06 22.32 11.98
N ASP A 628 -49.36 21.18 11.78
CA ASP A 628 -49.97 19.85 11.97
C ASP A 628 -48.91 18.74 12.18
N SER A 629 -49.28 17.75 12.99
CA SER A 629 -48.49 16.66 13.54
C SER A 629 -48.89 15.32 12.94
N SER A 630 -47.96 14.48 12.51
CA SER A 630 -48.05 13.01 12.66
C SER A 630 -46.81 12.28 12.12
N CYS A 631 -46.51 11.16 12.78
CA CYS A 631 -45.58 10.07 12.41
C CYS A 631 -44.14 10.14 12.97
N ILE A 632 -44.02 9.90 14.28
CA ILE A 632 -42.80 9.45 14.96
C ILE A 632 -42.92 7.94 15.19
N PRO A 633 -41.97 7.08 14.75
CA PRO A 633 -41.83 5.72 15.27
C PRO A 633 -41.00 5.72 16.57
N PRO A 634 -41.22 4.75 17.49
CA PRO A 634 -40.88 4.87 18.90
C PRO A 634 -39.39 4.62 19.21
N PRO A 635 -38.92 5.01 20.41
CA PRO A 635 -37.59 4.69 20.88
C PRO A 635 -37.48 3.19 21.21
N PHE A 636 -36.52 2.51 20.60
CA PHE A 636 -36.16 1.14 20.96
C PHE A 636 -35.69 1.11 22.41
N THR A 637 -36.52 0.47 23.25
CA THR A 637 -36.25 0.27 24.68
C THR A 637 -35.30 -0.91 24.83
N VAL A 638 -34.10 -0.68 25.35
CA VAL A 638 -33.19 -1.73 25.79
C VAL A 638 -33.81 -2.43 27.00
N ARG A 639 -34.36 -3.64 26.81
CA ARG A 639 -34.70 -4.53 27.92
C ARG A 639 -33.40 -5.08 28.52
N ARG A 640 -33.15 -4.74 29.79
CA ARG A 640 -32.30 -5.57 30.67
C ARG A 640 -32.95 -6.94 30.77
N VAL A 641 -32.29 -7.97 30.24
CA VAL A 641 -32.52 -9.36 30.63
C VAL A 641 -31.39 -9.71 31.59
N THR A 642 -31.72 -9.67 32.88
CA THR A 642 -31.09 -10.55 33.86
C THR A 642 -31.62 -11.94 33.57
N ASP A 643 -30.76 -12.85 33.16
CA ASP A 643 -30.84 -14.28 33.48
C ASP A 643 -29.52 -14.93 33.05
N GLU A 644 -28.78 -15.41 34.05
CA GLU A 644 -27.72 -16.39 33.90
C GLU A 644 -28.36 -17.69 33.41
N GLU A 645 -28.15 -18.09 32.15
CA GLU A 645 -28.10 -19.50 31.77
C GLU A 645 -27.56 -19.69 30.33
N SER A 646 -26.72 -20.70 30.21
CA SER A 646 -25.93 -21.17 29.08
C SER A 646 -26.59 -21.07 27.69
N PHE A 647 -25.96 -20.32 26.78
CA PHE A 647 -26.14 -20.46 25.33
C PHE A 647 -24.85 -21.03 24.71
N MET A 648 -24.70 -22.35 24.79
CA MET A 648 -23.88 -23.11 23.86
C MET A 648 -24.73 -23.35 22.61
N SER A 649 -24.62 -22.48 21.60
CA SER A 649 -25.13 -22.76 20.25
C SER A 649 -23.96 -23.05 19.32
N SER A 650 -23.96 -24.29 18.83
CA SER A 650 -23.09 -24.89 17.83
C SER A 650 -22.88 -24.01 16.58
N GLY A 651 -21.64 -23.59 16.35
CA GLY A 651 -21.17 -22.97 15.11
C GLY A 651 -19.65 -23.08 14.98
N SER A 652 -19.18 -23.88 14.01
CA SER A 652 -17.82 -23.89 13.44
C SER A 652 -16.63 -24.07 14.41
N THR A 653 -16.46 -25.27 14.97
CA THR A 653 -15.21 -25.71 15.62
C THR A 653 -14.22 -26.26 14.59
N ASN A 654 -13.40 -25.39 14.02
CA ASN A 654 -12.06 -25.76 13.56
C ASN A 654 -11.18 -24.50 13.54
N LYS A 655 -10.90 -23.95 14.72
CA LYS A 655 -9.82 -22.96 14.84
C LYS A 655 -8.51 -23.69 14.60
N ASP A 656 -7.69 -23.13 13.71
CA ASP A 656 -6.35 -23.63 13.42
C ASP A 656 -5.52 -23.79 14.72
N ILE A 657 -4.78 -24.89 14.83
CA ILE A 657 -3.99 -25.30 16.00
C ILE A 657 -3.10 -24.15 16.47
N LEU A 658 -2.46 -23.45 15.52
CA LEU A 658 -1.59 -22.32 15.83
C LEU A 658 -2.35 -21.18 16.51
N THR A 659 -3.55 -20.84 16.02
CA THR A 659 -4.39 -19.79 16.62
C THR A 659 -4.77 -20.14 18.05
N CYS A 660 -5.05 -21.42 18.32
CA CYS A 660 -5.29 -21.90 19.69
C CYS A 660 -4.05 -21.75 20.56
N LEU A 661 -2.88 -22.20 20.09
CA LEU A 661 -1.63 -22.11 20.84
C LEU A 661 -1.23 -20.66 21.15
N VAL A 662 -1.41 -19.73 20.21
CA VAL A 662 -1.23 -18.28 20.41
C VAL A 662 -2.10 -17.77 21.55
N GLY A 663 -3.39 -18.11 21.54
CA GLY A 663 -4.33 -17.68 22.57
C GLY A 663 -3.96 -18.18 23.97
N LEU A 664 -3.47 -19.43 24.05
CA LEU A 664 -3.16 -20.12 25.30
C LEU A 664 -1.79 -19.78 25.90
N GLN A 665 -0.86 -19.21 25.13
CA GLN A 665 0.47 -18.88 25.66
C GLN A 665 0.36 -17.81 26.76
N ALA A 666 0.94 -18.09 27.93
CA ALA A 666 1.02 -17.15 29.04
C ALA A 666 2.01 -16.02 28.74
N PHE A 667 1.95 -14.93 29.53
CA PHE A 667 2.83 -13.77 29.39
C PHE A 667 4.32 -14.15 29.30
N SER A 668 4.79 -15.05 30.17
CA SER A 668 6.20 -15.44 30.21
C SER A 668 6.60 -16.43 29.11
N GLY A 669 5.67 -16.90 28.28
CA GLY A 669 5.96 -17.82 27.17
C GLY A 669 5.59 -19.29 27.40
N PHE A 670 5.09 -19.66 28.58
CA PHE A 670 4.70 -21.05 28.91
C PHE A 670 3.23 -21.35 28.58
N TRP A 671 2.87 -22.64 28.59
CA TRP A 671 1.48 -23.11 28.52
C TRP A 671 1.09 -23.87 29.79
N ASN A 672 -0.21 -23.83 30.12
CA ASN A 672 -0.77 -24.65 31.20
C ASN A 672 -1.21 -26.01 30.66
N LEU A 673 -1.04 -27.06 31.46
CA LEU A 673 -1.53 -28.39 31.14
C LEU A 673 -3.01 -28.51 31.52
N ASP A 674 -3.90 -28.10 30.62
CA ASP A 674 -5.35 -28.10 30.85
C ASP A 674 -6.13 -28.66 29.65
N ASP A 675 -7.46 -28.71 29.78
CA ASP A 675 -8.35 -29.20 28.73
C ASP A 675 -8.28 -28.35 27.45
N GLN A 676 -7.96 -27.06 27.56
CA GLN A 676 -7.86 -26.18 26.39
C GLN A 676 -6.61 -26.51 25.56
N LEU A 677 -5.47 -26.73 26.22
CA LEU A 677 -4.26 -27.22 25.56
C LEU A 677 -4.50 -28.61 24.98
N ALA A 678 -5.07 -29.53 25.75
CA ALA A 678 -5.39 -30.88 25.28
C ALA A 678 -6.24 -30.87 24.01
N GLN A 679 -7.28 -30.02 23.99
CA GLN A 679 -8.13 -29.80 22.81
C GLN A 679 -7.34 -29.21 21.64
N ALA A 680 -6.50 -28.21 21.87
CA ALA A 680 -5.66 -27.60 20.83
C ALA A 680 -4.68 -28.59 20.19
N LEU A 681 -4.09 -29.48 21.00
CA LEU A 681 -3.16 -30.50 20.52
C LEU A 681 -3.86 -31.70 19.85
N ASN A 682 -5.18 -31.82 20.06
CA ASN A 682 -6.00 -32.99 19.74
C ASN A 682 -5.48 -34.28 20.42
N ILE A 683 -5.11 -34.18 21.70
CA ILE A 683 -4.63 -35.30 22.53
C ILE A 683 -5.36 -35.24 23.87
N SER A 684 -5.81 -36.38 24.40
CA SER A 684 -6.52 -36.40 25.68
C SER A 684 -5.64 -35.90 26.83
N LEU A 685 -6.20 -35.10 27.74
CA LEU A 685 -5.47 -34.60 28.92
C LEU A 685 -4.89 -35.75 29.77
N LYS A 686 -5.57 -36.90 29.80
CA LYS A 686 -5.08 -38.11 30.49
C LYS A 686 -3.79 -38.65 29.86
N ASP A 687 -3.71 -38.68 28.54
CA ASP A 687 -2.51 -39.12 27.83
C ASP A 687 -1.35 -38.14 28.05
N LEU A 688 -1.62 -36.83 27.98
CA LEU A 688 -0.60 -35.81 28.21
C LEU A 688 0.00 -35.92 29.62
N ASN A 689 -0.84 -36.15 30.63
CA ASN A 689 -0.39 -36.33 32.02
C ASN A 689 0.38 -37.64 32.23
N LYS A 690 -0.03 -38.73 31.60
CA LYS A 690 0.58 -40.05 31.80
C LYS A 690 2.05 -40.09 31.38
N GLU A 691 2.41 -39.35 30.33
CA GLU A 691 3.76 -39.33 29.76
C GLU A 691 4.67 -38.24 30.37
N ASN A 692 4.16 -37.46 31.34
CA ASN A 692 4.94 -36.45 32.04
C ASN A 692 6.16 -37.11 32.73
N PRO A 693 7.42 -36.68 32.44
CA PRO A 693 8.64 -37.20 33.06
C PRO A 693 8.81 -36.89 34.56
N SER A 694 7.72 -36.71 35.31
CA SER A 694 7.73 -36.25 36.71
C SER A 694 8.35 -34.85 36.88
N ILE A 695 8.11 -33.98 35.91
CA ILE A 695 8.44 -32.55 35.97
C ILE A 695 7.16 -31.73 36.21
N SER A 696 7.30 -30.43 36.44
CA SER A 696 6.13 -29.57 36.62
C SER A 696 5.25 -29.56 35.35
N ASP A 697 3.94 -29.56 35.55
CA ASP A 697 2.97 -29.60 34.46
C ASP A 697 3.15 -28.45 33.47
N LYS A 698 3.55 -27.26 33.95
CA LYS A 698 3.86 -26.09 33.11
C LYS A 698 5.06 -26.32 32.20
N VAL A 699 6.13 -26.92 32.73
CA VAL A 699 7.34 -27.22 31.96
C VAL A 699 7.02 -28.30 30.91
N TRP A 700 6.24 -29.32 31.28
CA TRP A 700 5.83 -30.35 30.32
C TRP A 700 4.89 -29.83 29.23
N ALA A 701 3.85 -29.07 29.59
CA ALA A 701 2.93 -28.45 28.65
C ALA A 701 3.66 -27.55 27.64
N THR A 702 4.64 -26.79 28.10
CA THR A 702 5.43 -25.90 27.24
C THR A 702 6.28 -26.69 26.26
N ALA A 703 6.94 -27.77 26.72
CA ALA A 703 7.70 -28.65 25.83
C ALA A 703 6.81 -29.34 24.78
N LEU A 704 5.59 -29.75 25.16
CA LEU A 704 4.61 -30.32 24.25
C LEU A 704 4.13 -29.32 23.19
N ALA A 705 3.82 -28.09 23.59
CA ALA A 705 3.41 -27.04 22.66
C ALA A 705 4.51 -26.74 21.63
N VAL A 706 5.76 -26.56 22.09
CA VAL A 706 6.93 -26.35 21.20
C VAL A 706 7.15 -27.54 20.27
N ALA A 707 7.06 -28.77 20.77
CA ALA A 707 7.16 -29.96 19.96
C ALA A 707 6.09 -30.01 18.85
N VAL A 708 4.85 -29.60 19.15
CA VAL A 708 3.78 -29.53 18.15
C VAL A 708 4.04 -28.43 17.11
N LEU A 709 4.53 -27.25 17.53
CA LEU A 709 4.94 -26.19 16.59
C LEU A 709 5.99 -26.72 15.60
N ARG A 710 7.06 -27.33 16.12
CA ARG A 710 8.16 -27.88 15.31
C ARG A 710 7.76 -29.00 14.37
N GLU A 711 6.83 -29.87 14.78
CA GLU A 711 6.53 -31.09 14.03
C GLU A 711 5.26 -30.98 13.17
N LYS A 712 4.17 -30.37 13.68
CA LYS A 712 2.93 -30.18 12.89
C LYS A 712 2.98 -28.95 12.00
N LEU A 713 3.70 -27.92 12.43
CA LEU A 713 3.65 -26.60 11.81
C LEU A 713 5.05 -26.17 11.31
N ALA A 714 5.93 -27.13 11.03
CA ALA A 714 7.28 -26.90 10.52
C ALA A 714 7.30 -25.99 9.29
N SER A 715 6.35 -26.19 8.36
CA SER A 715 6.22 -25.39 7.14
C SER A 715 5.74 -23.95 7.39
N GLN A 716 5.26 -23.66 8.61
CA GLN A 716 4.75 -22.36 9.06
C GLN A 716 5.71 -21.71 10.07
N HIS A 717 6.99 -22.09 10.10
CA HIS A 717 7.96 -21.62 11.10
C HIS A 717 7.97 -20.09 11.28
N CYS A 718 7.90 -19.33 10.18
CA CYS A 718 7.86 -17.87 10.20
C CYS A 718 6.64 -17.28 10.94
N GLU A 719 5.56 -18.06 11.14
CA GLU A 719 4.35 -17.63 11.84
C GLU A 719 4.45 -17.77 13.37
N TRP A 720 5.40 -18.56 13.88
CA TRP A 720 5.47 -18.89 15.31
C TRP A 720 6.87 -18.85 15.93
N GLU A 721 7.93 -18.58 15.16
CA GLU A 721 9.32 -18.54 15.63
C GLU A 721 9.52 -17.64 16.86
N LEU A 722 8.86 -16.48 16.91
CA LEU A 722 8.99 -15.53 18.03
C LEU A 722 8.34 -16.08 19.31
N MET A 723 7.23 -16.81 19.17
CA MET A 723 6.57 -17.44 20.31
C MET A 723 7.40 -18.60 20.85
N GLU A 724 7.99 -19.40 19.97
CA GLU A 724 8.89 -20.47 20.36
C GLU A 724 10.09 -19.92 21.11
N LYS A 725 10.75 -18.89 20.56
CA LYS A 725 11.93 -18.28 21.20
C LYS A 725 11.63 -17.88 22.65
N LYS A 726 10.50 -17.22 22.86
CA LYS A 726 10.01 -16.83 24.20
C LYS A 726 9.75 -18.03 25.11
N ALA A 727 9.20 -19.11 24.57
CA ALA A 727 8.98 -20.35 25.31
C ALA A 727 10.29 -21.06 25.70
N ILE A 728 11.28 -21.05 24.80
CA ILE A 728 12.61 -21.63 25.06
C ILE A 728 13.34 -20.83 26.13
N GLU A 729 13.38 -19.50 26.02
CA GLU A 729 13.96 -18.62 27.03
C GLU A 729 13.33 -18.85 28.41
N TRP A 730 12.01 -19.06 28.46
CA TRP A 730 11.33 -19.44 29.69
C TRP A 730 11.74 -20.81 30.19
N LEU A 731 11.75 -21.86 29.35
CA LEU A 731 12.15 -23.21 29.74
C LEU A 731 13.57 -23.25 30.33
N GLU A 732 14.50 -22.52 29.71
CA GLU A 732 15.88 -22.40 30.18
C GLU A 732 15.97 -21.75 31.57
N SER A 733 15.05 -20.83 31.89
CA SER A 733 14.98 -20.20 33.22
C SER A 733 14.46 -21.11 34.34
N GLN A 734 13.79 -22.23 34.02
CA GLN A 734 13.12 -23.08 35.02
C GLN A 734 14.05 -24.06 35.78
N ASN A 735 15.36 -24.06 35.50
CA ASN A 735 16.36 -24.94 36.13
C ASN A 735 15.89 -26.41 36.24
N ILE A 736 15.57 -27.00 35.09
CA ILE A 736 15.01 -28.35 34.98
C ILE A 736 16.11 -29.35 35.40
N GLN A 737 15.84 -30.17 36.42
CA GLN A 737 16.76 -31.21 36.92
C GLN A 737 16.00 -32.53 37.07
N PRO A 738 16.59 -33.68 36.70
CA PRO A 738 17.97 -33.91 36.24
C PRO A 738 18.18 -33.73 34.72
N MET A 739 17.20 -33.18 33.99
CA MET A 739 17.18 -33.13 32.53
C MET A 739 17.25 -31.67 32.03
N ASN A 740 18.02 -31.37 30.99
CA ASN A 740 18.06 -30.03 30.40
C ASN A 740 16.89 -29.79 29.41
N SER A 741 16.69 -28.53 28.99
CA SER A 741 15.63 -28.12 28.05
C SER A 741 15.67 -28.91 26.74
N GLU A 742 16.87 -29.16 26.18
CA GLU A 742 17.04 -29.93 24.94
C GLU A 742 16.51 -31.37 25.04
N LYS A 743 16.94 -32.12 26.06
CA LYS A 743 16.49 -33.51 26.26
C LYS A 743 14.99 -33.60 26.54
N LEU A 744 14.45 -32.59 27.21
CA LEU A 744 13.01 -32.51 27.45
C LEU A 744 12.23 -32.31 26.14
N LEU A 745 12.69 -31.39 25.29
CA LEU A 745 12.10 -31.15 23.98
C LEU A 745 12.19 -32.40 23.10
N GLU A 746 13.32 -33.12 23.11
CA GLU A 746 13.45 -34.39 22.39
C GLU A 746 12.41 -35.42 22.86
N LYS A 747 12.20 -35.56 24.18
CA LYS A 747 11.18 -36.46 24.73
C LYS A 747 9.76 -36.04 24.33
N ALA A 748 9.45 -34.74 24.39
CA ALA A 748 8.15 -34.21 23.95
C ALA A 748 7.93 -34.47 22.46
N THR A 749 8.92 -34.19 21.61
CA THR A 749 8.90 -34.47 20.17
C THR A 749 8.65 -35.94 19.88
N ASN A 750 9.34 -36.85 20.56
CA ASN A 750 9.13 -38.29 20.39
C ASN A 750 7.71 -38.72 20.81
N PHE A 751 7.19 -38.17 21.90
CA PHE A 751 5.80 -38.43 22.32
C PHE A 751 4.79 -37.95 21.29
N ILE A 752 4.96 -36.72 20.79
CA ILE A 752 4.09 -36.13 19.77
C ILE A 752 4.13 -36.97 18.49
N LYS A 753 5.33 -37.35 18.01
CA LYS A 753 5.49 -38.27 16.86
C LYS A 753 4.76 -39.59 17.07
N ASN A 754 4.90 -40.21 18.23
CA ASN A 754 4.27 -41.51 18.51
C ASN A 754 2.73 -41.42 18.55
N LYS A 755 2.17 -40.31 19.04
CA LYS A 755 0.72 -40.05 19.02
C LYS A 755 0.19 -39.62 17.64
N MET A 756 1.05 -39.44 16.65
CA MET A 756 0.67 -39.09 15.27
C MET A 756 0.65 -40.27 14.29
N VAL A 757 1.40 -41.34 14.59
CA VAL A 757 1.43 -42.56 13.76
C VAL A 757 0.24 -43.50 14.09
N ALA A 758 -0.38 -43.30 15.25
CA ALA A 758 -1.58 -44.01 15.72
C ALA A 758 -2.83 -43.15 15.52
#